data_AF-A0A850E0B2-F1
#
_entry.id   AF-A0A850E0B2-F1
#
_cell.length_a   1.000
_cell.length_b   1.000
_cell.length_c   1.000
_cell.angle_alpha   90.00
_cell.angle_beta   90.00
_cell.angle_gamma   90.00
#
_symmetry.space_group_name_H-M   'P 1'
#
loop_
_entity.id
_entity.type
_entity.pdbx_description
1 polymer ?
#
loop_
_entity_poly.entity_id
_entity_poly.type
_entity_poly.pdbx_seq_one_letter_code
_entity_poly.pdbx_strand_id
1 'polypeptide(L)'
;MSRRRPSARSAGRLSALAALVALAALAAQCAMVTGPAAAAGSVDADEPAPRATSVALALEVAADGRGPFTPDDQPGGDSGPANGLTRTGDTITYRVTVNATGGTARDERFVIDAPSGTTWEAVPLACAPGSLIDGQRLTCRLGDVTEGHATAVPVALTLSGDLRHGDHVTVSGTASAEGVESTPAVQAPVTTVSAAPRYNLSKKVVGSVLRTDVPGPDGSPGVQLVYPMTVDWLPVVPGQGLLGFERSSGDMSFTDDVSRLLGDRPSGAVLWNGGRPVCGRNGEDGVAFGGLPGGRGGGSGSVADSGQISCAQGAAGQPVTVTISGAVTDAGRMPTRNLAGGPISGGAKPYVVSGWISFWMPTPEAPTSVDSVNTFTPLQTTSSAGTPNFPGGAEPLEDNEARRNLVELASGSAGKRLWRLGYDGRTTTAGSAKEGDPWATGGTLLRSDVAVSNPGLRPFVDTVLCDTFDRRTQRLTAVSGRSPAWSSGLEHARVQYAAYAMHEPADGQRRTCDDADGPWFDDPAAVPGGAAAVGAVRVTGDVRGGGNGALYTTVTTLRSPDGTRAYDFAHVHFGDHRPGWVHDQQDPVLGAGGLADSVVLTEDLARVTKAVVDPGSNAEDTPDTTATVLAGNTVDFVLRPTLTNGLADGRPTAMTVRDVLPGHTSFVPDSASLTPVVDTVTAEDGSTRQRLTWTLDDVTPGERIAPITYSAVVEQGAPAGSITNSVVVSAPTDRSDERWRTAERGLRVVTTGGVGVEKTALAPIVVAGDAVEWDLRATNTDDTDLRDLDVIDVLPHRGDPYGTAFHGSVELAQPVAVDADAGESVRYTHRAAEDVALDGADPSNQPHGATRWCAETEFGTSGCPDGWSEVTALRILRSSPVASGATVSHRVSLATHGSRDGDRYGNRFGLRASNLALPVQSNPSTVRVVAGAIGDRVWSDRNGDGLQDDDEPGLAGVPVAITGQDDRGTPVDQRGTTGEDGDYRFDGLRPGAYRVHVTVPEGLRPTIRHAGDEAALDSDVDEDGTTDPVELTRRSEPGEGLVGVTHDVTIDAGFVAENGDGSDGGDGGDPDAGVGVPDTGGQGTGSGTGSGSDSDSGPGPTAGQDDGASRISGSRLAFTGAEIGTAAVVGLGLLLAGLTVLFRRRRIQRASDRG
;
A
#
# COMPACT_ATOMS: atom_id res chain seq x y z
N MET A 1 -63.94 -0.68 -9.67
CA MET A 1 -64.74 -0.60 -10.92
C MET A 1 -63.78 -0.53 -12.13
N SER A 2 -64.24 -0.91 -13.33
CA SER A 2 -63.74 -0.59 -14.70
C SER A 2 -62.27 -0.16 -14.96
N ARG A 3 -61.50 -0.68 -15.94
CA ARG A 3 -61.66 -1.79 -16.92
C ARG A 3 -60.29 -2.11 -17.59
N ARG A 4 -60.06 -3.40 -17.89
CA ARG A 4 -59.34 -3.97 -19.08
C ARG A 4 -57.85 -3.62 -19.41
N ARG A 5 -57.00 -4.62 -19.11
CA ARG A 5 -55.99 -5.32 -19.96
C ARG A 5 -56.37 -5.43 -21.48
N PRO A 6 -55.49 -5.85 -22.44
CA PRO A 6 -54.32 -6.75 -22.27
C PRO A 6 -53.04 -6.47 -23.10
N SER A 7 -52.07 -7.38 -22.95
CA SER A 7 -50.79 -7.51 -23.63
C SER A 7 -50.75 -8.61 -24.72
N ALA A 8 -49.60 -8.69 -25.42
CA ALA A 8 -48.83 -9.91 -25.73
C ALA A 8 -48.76 -10.47 -27.17
N ARG A 9 -47.68 -11.26 -27.36
CA ARG A 9 -47.35 -12.22 -28.45
C ARG A 9 -46.80 -11.66 -29.77
N SER A 10 -45.99 -12.39 -30.57
CA SER A 10 -44.83 -13.30 -30.37
C SER A 10 -44.67 -14.24 -31.58
N ALA A 11 -43.41 -14.45 -32.04
CA ALA A 11 -42.93 -15.52 -32.94
C ALA A 11 -43.44 -15.58 -34.40
N GLY A 12 -42.54 -15.87 -35.37
CA GLY A 12 -43.02 -16.23 -36.72
C GLY A 12 -42.11 -16.30 -37.96
N ARG A 13 -40.91 -16.92 -37.91
CA ARG A 13 -40.26 -17.64 -39.05
C ARG A 13 -39.87 -16.92 -40.39
N LEU A 14 -38.56 -16.99 -40.67
CA LEU A 14 -37.90 -17.52 -41.90
C LEU A 14 -38.06 -16.87 -43.31
N SER A 15 -36.88 -16.52 -43.87
CA SER A 15 -36.40 -16.84 -45.24
C SER A 15 -36.66 -15.94 -46.47
N ALA A 16 -35.58 -15.21 -46.83
CA ALA A 16 -34.77 -15.42 -48.06
C ALA A 16 -35.12 -14.81 -49.45
N LEU A 17 -34.16 -14.01 -49.97
CA LEU A 17 -33.86 -13.63 -51.39
C LEU A 17 -34.92 -12.81 -52.19
N ALA A 18 -34.61 -12.02 -53.25
CA ALA A 18 -33.39 -11.31 -53.72
C ALA A 18 -33.73 -10.37 -54.94
N ALA A 19 -32.76 -9.57 -55.44
CA ALA A 19 -32.74 -8.77 -56.71
C ALA A 19 -33.62 -7.47 -56.77
N LEU A 20 -33.14 -6.25 -57.09
CA LEU A 20 -32.45 -5.63 -58.28
C LEU A 20 -33.45 -5.15 -59.38
N VAL A 21 -33.32 -4.04 -60.17
CA VAL A 21 -32.18 -3.23 -60.72
C VAL A 21 -32.64 -1.74 -61.02
N ALA A 22 -31.70 -0.79 -61.30
CA ALA A 22 -31.80 0.40 -62.22
C ALA A 22 -32.53 1.71 -61.79
N LEU A 23 -32.16 2.96 -62.20
CA LEU A 23 -30.93 3.55 -62.79
C LEU A 23 -30.89 5.13 -62.69
N ALA A 24 -29.68 5.73 -62.71
CA ALA A 24 -29.26 7.05 -63.27
C ALA A 24 -29.76 8.44 -62.77
N ALA A 25 -28.80 9.38 -62.60
CA ALA A 25 -28.90 10.85 -62.76
C ALA A 25 -27.48 11.49 -62.91
N LEU A 26 -27.32 12.69 -63.50
CA LEU A 26 -26.00 13.30 -63.78
C LEU A 26 -25.97 14.86 -63.78
N ALA A 27 -24.91 15.44 -63.20
CA ALA A 27 -24.20 16.70 -63.54
C ALA A 27 -24.75 18.14 -63.25
N ALA A 28 -23.76 19.05 -63.03
CA ALA A 28 -23.72 20.53 -63.16
C ALA A 28 -24.35 21.40 -62.02
N GLN A 29 -23.90 22.64 -61.68
CA GLN A 29 -22.73 23.50 -62.03
C GLN A 29 -22.03 23.97 -60.70
N CYS A 30 -20.76 24.41 -60.57
CA CYS A 30 -19.73 25.10 -61.39
C CYS A 30 -19.67 26.65 -61.24
N ALA A 31 -18.56 27.18 -60.67
CA ALA A 31 -18.11 28.59 -60.65
C ALA A 31 -16.58 28.67 -60.39
N MET A 32 -15.91 29.76 -60.80
CA MET A 32 -14.43 29.92 -60.75
C MET A 32 -13.98 31.22 -60.06
N VAL A 33 -12.75 31.24 -59.51
CA VAL A 33 -11.90 32.43 -59.26
C VAL A 33 -10.44 32.07 -59.57
N THR A 34 -9.58 33.02 -59.92
CA THR A 34 -8.27 32.78 -60.59
C THR A 34 -7.05 33.44 -59.95
N GLY A 35 -5.99 32.65 -59.73
CA GLY A 35 -4.57 33.09 -59.60
C GLY A 35 -4.16 33.74 -58.27
N PRO A 36 -2.85 34.05 -58.08
CA PRO A 36 -1.72 33.82 -59.01
C PRO A 36 -0.84 32.60 -58.61
N ALA A 37 0.23 32.35 -59.37
CA ALA A 37 1.30 31.42 -58.98
C ALA A 37 2.36 32.14 -58.12
N ALA A 38 3.03 31.39 -57.24
CA ALA A 38 4.19 31.81 -56.46
C ALA A 38 5.30 30.76 -56.55
N ALA A 39 6.53 31.14 -56.18
CA ALA A 39 7.76 30.39 -56.46
C ALA A 39 7.80 28.98 -55.87
N ALA A 40 8.59 28.10 -56.50
CA ALA A 40 9.04 26.87 -55.88
C ALA A 40 9.99 27.20 -54.72
N GLY A 41 9.58 26.86 -53.50
CA GLY A 41 10.47 26.81 -52.33
C GLY A 41 11.14 25.44 -52.20
N SER A 42 12.15 25.36 -51.34
CA SER A 42 12.81 24.11 -50.97
C SER A 42 11.83 23.07 -50.43
N VAL A 43 12.03 21.81 -50.80
CA VAL A 43 11.36 20.68 -50.15
C VAL A 43 12.15 20.36 -48.89
N ASP A 44 11.79 21.01 -47.78
CA ASP A 44 12.07 20.43 -46.47
C ASP A 44 11.39 19.05 -46.41
N ALA A 45 12.10 18.06 -45.86
CA ALA A 45 11.57 16.71 -45.74
C ALA A 45 10.49 16.68 -44.65
N ASP A 46 9.22 16.71 -45.08
CA ASP A 46 8.03 16.70 -44.22
C ASP A 46 8.13 15.54 -43.20
N GLU A 47 8.19 15.89 -41.91
CA GLU A 47 8.53 14.94 -40.85
C GLU A 47 7.42 13.87 -40.74
N PRO A 48 7.74 12.57 -40.81
CA PRO A 48 6.72 11.52 -40.87
C PRO A 48 5.86 11.55 -39.60
N ALA A 49 4.60 11.96 -39.77
CA ALA A 49 3.71 12.26 -38.66
C ALA A 49 3.68 11.12 -37.61
N PRO A 50 3.91 11.42 -36.32
CA PRO A 50 4.00 10.41 -35.29
C PRO A 50 2.70 9.61 -35.21
N ARG A 51 2.81 8.30 -34.95
CA ARG A 51 1.62 7.45 -34.74
C ARG A 51 0.75 8.06 -33.66
N ALA A 52 -0.55 8.18 -33.94
CA ALA A 52 -1.53 8.59 -32.94
C ALA A 52 -1.46 7.64 -31.73
N THR A 53 -1.39 8.21 -30.53
CA THR A 53 -1.38 7.46 -29.28
C THR A 53 -2.63 6.59 -29.15
N SER A 54 -2.46 5.39 -28.64
CA SER A 54 -3.52 4.41 -28.42
C SER A 54 -3.39 3.79 -27.04
N VAL A 55 -4.53 3.39 -26.47
CA VAL A 55 -4.61 2.73 -25.15
C VAL A 55 -5.18 1.32 -25.30
N ALA A 56 -4.79 0.40 -24.43
CA ALA A 56 -5.39 -0.93 -24.34
C ALA A 56 -5.80 -1.26 -22.90
N LEU A 57 -6.73 -2.21 -22.77
CA LEU A 57 -7.31 -2.65 -21.50
C LEU A 57 -7.34 -4.18 -21.43
N ALA A 58 -6.96 -4.74 -20.30
CA ALA A 58 -7.26 -6.11 -19.89
C ALA A 58 -7.99 -6.13 -18.54
N LEU A 59 -8.86 -7.11 -18.35
CA LEU A 59 -9.72 -7.23 -17.17
C LEU A 59 -9.80 -8.69 -16.70
N GLU A 60 -9.13 -8.98 -15.60
CA GLU A 60 -8.89 -10.34 -15.12
C GLU A 60 -9.50 -10.53 -13.72
N VAL A 61 -9.91 -11.75 -13.37
CA VAL A 61 -10.22 -12.10 -11.97
C VAL A 61 -8.90 -12.47 -11.30
N ALA A 62 -8.44 -11.65 -10.35
CA ALA A 62 -7.25 -11.93 -9.55
C ALA A 62 -7.57 -12.81 -8.33
N ALA A 63 -8.78 -12.68 -7.76
CA ALA A 63 -9.38 -13.64 -6.85
C ALA A 63 -10.91 -13.58 -6.89
N ASP A 64 -11.60 -14.72 -6.82
CA ASP A 64 -13.07 -14.81 -6.71
C ASP A 64 -13.59 -15.00 -5.28
N GLY A 65 -12.71 -15.07 -4.28
CA GLY A 65 -13.07 -14.93 -2.87
C GLY A 65 -11.89 -14.45 -2.03
N ARG A 66 -12.16 -13.77 -0.91
CA ARG A 66 -11.12 -13.37 0.06
C ARG A 66 -11.00 -14.29 1.26
N GLY A 67 -11.91 -15.24 1.41
CA GLY A 67 -11.91 -16.22 2.49
C GLY A 67 -12.44 -15.66 3.84
N PRO A 68 -12.37 -16.46 4.92
CA PRO A 68 -11.76 -17.79 4.98
C PRO A 68 -12.57 -18.82 4.17
N PHE A 69 -11.87 -19.76 3.55
CA PHE A 69 -12.46 -20.79 2.68
C PHE A 69 -13.02 -21.97 3.49
N THR A 70 -14.04 -22.63 2.96
CA THR A 70 -14.59 -23.88 3.49
C THR A 70 -13.85 -25.10 2.92
N PRO A 71 -14.02 -26.31 3.48
CA PRO A 71 -13.43 -27.53 2.92
C PRO A 71 -13.99 -27.95 1.55
N ASP A 72 -15.16 -27.42 1.17
CA ASP A 72 -15.93 -27.79 -0.01
C ASP A 72 -16.85 -26.65 -0.50
N ASP A 73 -17.29 -26.75 -1.76
CA ASP A 73 -18.17 -25.79 -2.45
C ASP A 73 -19.67 -26.12 -2.24
N GLN A 74 -20.05 -26.57 -1.03
CA GLN A 74 -21.46 -26.77 -0.68
C GLN A 74 -22.21 -25.41 -0.65
N PRO A 75 -23.55 -25.35 -0.72
CA PRO A 75 -24.28 -24.08 -0.70
C PRO A 75 -23.94 -23.21 0.52
N GLY A 76 -23.44 -22.00 0.29
CA GLY A 76 -22.92 -21.08 1.31
C GLY A 76 -21.44 -21.30 1.66
N GLY A 77 -20.77 -22.27 1.04
CA GLY A 77 -19.33 -22.50 1.05
C GLY A 77 -18.64 -22.02 -0.23
N ASP A 78 -17.32 -22.06 -0.20
CA ASP A 78 -16.35 -21.69 -1.24
C ASP A 78 -14.98 -22.25 -0.80
N SER A 79 -14.37 -23.11 -1.62
CA SER A 79 -13.14 -23.84 -1.28
C SER A 79 -11.82 -23.14 -1.62
N GLY A 80 -11.80 -22.01 -2.35
CA GLY A 80 -10.52 -21.35 -2.67
C GLY A 80 -10.62 -20.12 -3.57
N PRO A 81 -9.58 -19.27 -3.60
CA PRO A 81 -9.62 -17.91 -4.16
C PRO A 81 -9.66 -17.81 -5.70
N ALA A 82 -9.75 -18.92 -6.43
CA ALA A 82 -9.73 -18.94 -7.90
C ALA A 82 -10.42 -20.21 -8.45
N ASN A 83 -11.71 -20.38 -8.14
CA ASN A 83 -12.50 -21.58 -8.51
C ASN A 83 -13.72 -21.31 -9.41
N GLY A 84 -14.01 -20.05 -9.74
CA GLY A 84 -15.18 -19.61 -10.51
C GLY A 84 -16.43 -19.32 -9.66
N LEU A 85 -16.31 -19.30 -8.33
CA LEU A 85 -17.42 -19.18 -7.39
C LEU A 85 -17.11 -18.15 -6.29
N THR A 86 -18.13 -17.38 -5.87
CA THR A 86 -18.03 -16.37 -4.81
C THR A 86 -19.23 -16.45 -3.89
N ARG A 87 -19.03 -16.24 -2.59
CA ARG A 87 -20.14 -16.22 -1.62
C ARG A 87 -20.82 -14.85 -1.56
N THR A 88 -22.10 -14.84 -1.18
CA THR A 88 -22.76 -13.58 -0.77
C THR A 88 -22.03 -12.93 0.41
N GLY A 89 -21.81 -11.62 0.35
CA GLY A 89 -21.00 -10.87 1.33
C GLY A 89 -19.48 -10.98 1.14
N ASP A 90 -19.00 -11.81 0.21
CA ASP A 90 -17.58 -11.92 -0.17
C ASP A 90 -17.27 -10.97 -1.34
N THR A 91 -15.99 -10.81 -1.67
CA THR A 91 -15.50 -9.84 -2.66
C THR A 91 -14.68 -10.50 -3.76
N ILE A 92 -15.11 -10.30 -5.01
CA ILE A 92 -14.28 -10.56 -6.19
C ILE A 92 -13.27 -9.42 -6.32
N THR A 93 -12.00 -9.75 -6.47
CA THR A 93 -10.93 -8.80 -6.75
C THR A 93 -10.49 -8.97 -8.20
N TYR A 94 -10.72 -7.95 -9.03
CA TYR A 94 -10.29 -7.92 -10.42
C TYR A 94 -8.96 -7.18 -10.54
N ARG A 95 -8.13 -7.58 -11.51
CA ARG A 95 -6.99 -6.81 -12.00
C ARG A 95 -7.42 -6.08 -13.28
N VAL A 96 -7.31 -4.75 -13.26
CA VAL A 96 -7.52 -3.88 -14.41
C VAL A 96 -6.15 -3.44 -14.91
N THR A 97 -5.69 -3.97 -16.03
CA THR A 97 -4.39 -3.60 -16.60
C THR A 97 -4.62 -2.68 -17.79
N VAL A 98 -3.96 -1.52 -17.81
CA VAL A 98 -3.93 -0.61 -18.96
C VAL A 98 -2.50 -0.36 -19.45
N ASN A 99 -2.34 0.04 -20.71
CA ASN A 99 -1.11 0.63 -21.21
C ASN A 99 -1.33 1.58 -22.40
N ALA A 100 -0.34 2.45 -22.61
CA ALA A 100 -0.26 3.38 -23.74
C ALA A 100 0.80 2.94 -24.76
N THR A 101 0.51 3.11 -26.05
CA THR A 101 1.49 2.99 -27.14
C THR A 101 1.29 4.08 -28.20
N GLY A 102 2.38 4.53 -28.83
CA GLY A 102 2.41 5.74 -29.66
C GLY A 102 2.57 7.00 -28.81
N GLY A 103 3.46 7.00 -27.82
CA GLY A 103 3.67 8.11 -26.89
C GLY A 103 2.78 8.08 -25.64
N THR A 104 2.70 9.21 -24.93
CA THR A 104 2.04 9.33 -23.61
C THR A 104 0.54 9.55 -23.75
N ALA A 105 -0.28 8.67 -23.17
CA ALA A 105 -1.73 8.83 -23.10
C ALA A 105 -2.07 9.82 -21.97
N ARG A 106 -2.64 10.99 -22.32
CA ARG A 106 -2.97 12.05 -21.36
C ARG A 106 -4.36 11.87 -20.76
N ASP A 107 -4.50 12.13 -19.46
CA ASP A 107 -5.73 11.86 -18.69
C ASP A 107 -6.36 10.50 -19.04
N GLU A 108 -5.54 9.45 -19.08
CA GLU A 108 -6.02 8.09 -19.32
C GLU A 108 -6.98 7.69 -18.20
N ARG A 109 -8.08 7.06 -18.59
CA ARG A 109 -9.15 6.63 -17.70
C ARG A 109 -9.75 5.31 -18.17
N PHE A 110 -10.11 4.47 -17.21
CA PHE A 110 -10.95 3.30 -17.45
C PHE A 110 -12.31 3.42 -16.77
N VAL A 111 -13.30 2.77 -17.37
CA VAL A 111 -14.66 2.62 -16.83
C VAL A 111 -14.97 1.13 -16.79
N ILE A 112 -15.33 0.58 -15.62
CA ILE A 112 -15.89 -0.78 -15.50
C ILE A 112 -17.34 -0.72 -14.99
N ASP A 113 -18.19 -1.56 -15.58
CA ASP A 113 -19.59 -1.76 -15.25
C ASP A 113 -19.82 -3.16 -14.64
N ALA A 114 -20.58 -3.21 -13.56
CA ALA A 114 -20.95 -4.42 -12.83
C ALA A 114 -22.47 -4.69 -12.81
N PRO A 115 -22.95 -5.89 -12.42
CA PRO A 115 -24.37 -6.20 -12.39
C PRO A 115 -25.06 -5.73 -11.09
N SER A 116 -26.37 -5.52 -11.14
CA SER A 116 -27.18 -5.17 -9.96
C SER A 116 -27.07 -6.23 -8.86
N GLY A 117 -26.99 -5.79 -7.59
CA GLY A 117 -26.74 -6.67 -6.46
C GLY A 117 -25.25 -6.82 -6.12
N THR A 118 -24.38 -6.06 -6.79
CA THR A 118 -22.97 -5.90 -6.45
C THR A 118 -22.64 -4.42 -6.15
N THR A 119 -21.54 -4.19 -5.44
CA THR A 119 -21.07 -2.84 -5.05
C THR A 119 -19.54 -2.79 -5.08
N TRP A 120 -18.97 -1.76 -5.71
CA TRP A 120 -17.53 -1.50 -5.67
C TRP A 120 -17.11 -1.03 -4.26
N GLU A 121 -16.08 -1.63 -3.66
CA GLU A 121 -15.67 -1.35 -2.28
C GLU A 121 -15.19 0.10 -2.08
N ALA A 122 -14.39 0.59 -3.02
CA ALA A 122 -13.84 1.94 -3.04
C ALA A 122 -13.37 2.31 -4.46
N VAL A 123 -13.19 3.62 -4.71
CA VAL A 123 -12.35 4.06 -5.82
C VAL A 123 -10.91 3.62 -5.52
N PRO A 124 -10.20 2.93 -6.43
CA PRO A 124 -8.84 2.49 -6.19
C PRO A 124 -7.87 3.65 -5.93
N LEU A 125 -6.86 3.42 -5.10
CA LEU A 125 -5.93 4.46 -4.64
C LEU A 125 -4.92 4.92 -5.71
N ALA A 126 -4.82 4.17 -6.81
CA ALA A 126 -4.12 4.61 -8.03
C ALA A 126 -4.90 5.66 -8.83
N CYS A 127 -6.19 5.87 -8.52
CA CYS A 127 -7.07 6.74 -9.31
C CYS A 127 -7.02 8.19 -8.82
N ALA A 128 -6.68 9.11 -9.72
CA ALA A 128 -6.56 10.54 -9.50
C ALA A 128 -7.91 11.23 -9.21
N PRO A 129 -7.91 12.46 -8.64
CA PRO A 129 -9.12 13.22 -8.36
C PRO A 129 -10.08 13.38 -9.56
N GLY A 130 -11.38 13.28 -9.29
CA GLY A 130 -12.43 13.20 -10.31
C GLY A 130 -12.81 11.77 -10.71
N SER A 131 -12.07 10.76 -10.22
CA SER A 131 -12.51 9.36 -10.22
C SER A 131 -13.67 9.15 -9.24
N LEU A 132 -14.62 8.27 -9.58
CA LEU A 132 -15.87 8.09 -8.82
C LEU A 132 -16.52 6.71 -9.05
N ILE A 133 -17.39 6.33 -8.11
CA ILE A 133 -18.34 5.22 -8.27
C ILE A 133 -19.76 5.82 -8.38
N ASP A 134 -20.49 5.42 -9.42
CA ASP A 134 -21.92 5.72 -9.59
C ASP A 134 -22.70 4.40 -9.70
N GLY A 135 -23.25 3.96 -8.57
CA GLY A 135 -23.93 2.66 -8.45
C GLY A 135 -23.00 1.48 -8.76
N GLN A 136 -23.22 0.84 -9.91
CA GLN A 136 -22.43 -0.30 -10.40
C GLN A 136 -21.31 0.12 -11.37
N ARG A 137 -21.14 1.41 -11.67
CA ARG A 137 -20.08 1.94 -12.54
C ARG A 137 -18.93 2.50 -11.72
N LEU A 138 -17.72 2.02 -11.95
CA LEU A 138 -16.48 2.62 -11.44
C LEU A 138 -15.78 3.33 -12.60
N THR A 139 -15.48 4.63 -12.41
CA THR A 139 -14.65 5.43 -13.32
C THR A 139 -13.35 5.79 -12.59
N CYS A 140 -12.22 5.33 -13.13
CA CYS A 140 -10.88 5.62 -12.63
C CYS A 140 -10.14 6.47 -13.67
N ARG A 141 -9.61 7.63 -13.27
CA ARG A 141 -8.62 8.42 -14.02
C ARG A 141 -7.25 8.10 -13.45
N LEU A 142 -6.26 7.83 -14.29
CA LEU A 142 -4.89 7.55 -13.87
C LEU A 142 -3.96 8.76 -14.08
N GLY A 143 -4.39 9.74 -14.88
CA GLY A 143 -3.55 10.86 -15.30
C GLY A 143 -2.77 10.50 -16.55
N ASP A 144 -1.54 10.99 -16.67
CA ASP A 144 -0.73 10.78 -17.87
C ASP A 144 0.04 9.45 -17.76
N VAL A 145 -0.31 8.48 -18.60
CA VAL A 145 0.35 7.17 -18.70
C VAL A 145 1.38 7.23 -19.81
N THR A 146 2.66 7.17 -19.43
CA THR A 146 3.78 7.14 -20.37
C THR A 146 3.88 5.80 -21.09
N GLU A 147 4.30 5.84 -22.35
CA GLU A 147 4.69 4.65 -23.10
C GLU A 147 5.79 3.86 -22.36
N GLY A 148 5.91 2.57 -22.66
CA GLY A 148 6.81 1.66 -21.93
C GLY A 148 6.21 1.08 -20.64
N HIS A 149 4.99 1.44 -20.25
CA HIS A 149 4.43 1.00 -18.96
C HIS A 149 3.11 0.25 -19.13
N ALA A 150 2.97 -0.88 -18.44
CA ALA A 150 1.66 -1.45 -18.12
C ALA A 150 1.34 -1.22 -16.65
N THR A 151 0.18 -0.61 -16.38
CA THR A 151 -0.28 -0.25 -15.04
C THR A 151 -1.43 -1.17 -14.65
N ALA A 152 -1.20 -2.03 -13.67
CA ALA A 152 -2.21 -2.92 -13.08
C ALA A 152 -2.83 -2.30 -11.82
N VAL A 153 -4.14 -2.08 -11.87
CA VAL A 153 -4.94 -1.50 -10.79
C VAL A 153 -5.89 -2.57 -10.23
N PRO A 154 -5.76 -2.97 -8.95
CA PRO A 154 -6.71 -3.88 -8.33
C PRO A 154 -8.03 -3.14 -8.02
N VAL A 155 -9.16 -3.72 -8.44
CA VAL A 155 -10.51 -3.19 -8.18
C VAL A 155 -11.38 -4.28 -7.54
N ALA A 156 -12.21 -3.89 -6.58
CA ALA A 156 -12.84 -4.84 -5.67
C ALA A 156 -14.36 -4.70 -5.64
N LEU A 157 -15.06 -5.81 -5.87
CA LEU A 157 -16.52 -5.89 -6.03
C LEU A 157 -17.14 -6.84 -5.00
N THR A 158 -17.85 -6.30 -4.01
CA THR A 158 -18.57 -7.09 -3.00
C THR A 158 -19.94 -7.52 -3.52
N LEU A 159 -20.30 -8.78 -3.23
CA LEU A 159 -21.62 -9.34 -3.55
C LEU A 159 -22.61 -9.06 -2.41
N SER A 160 -23.81 -8.56 -2.72
CA SER A 160 -24.85 -8.36 -1.71
C SER A 160 -25.52 -9.68 -1.27
N GLY A 161 -26.06 -9.69 -0.05
CA GLY A 161 -26.89 -10.78 0.47
C GLY A 161 -28.31 -10.89 -0.12
N ASP A 162 -28.62 -10.11 -1.16
CA ASP A 162 -29.85 -10.22 -1.96
C ASP A 162 -29.66 -11.06 -3.24
N LEU A 163 -28.41 -11.36 -3.63
CA LEU A 163 -28.09 -12.33 -4.66
C LEU A 163 -28.37 -13.77 -4.18
N ARG A 164 -28.66 -14.67 -5.10
CA ARG A 164 -29.09 -16.05 -4.82
C ARG A 164 -28.01 -17.03 -5.21
N HIS A 165 -27.99 -18.19 -4.55
CA HIS A 165 -27.14 -19.29 -4.97
C HIS A 165 -27.46 -19.70 -6.43
N GLY A 166 -26.44 -19.67 -7.29
CA GLY A 166 -26.56 -19.95 -8.72
C GLY A 166 -26.76 -18.73 -9.63
N ASP A 167 -26.83 -17.50 -9.10
CA ASP A 167 -26.74 -16.29 -9.92
C ASP A 167 -25.32 -16.15 -10.51
N HIS A 168 -25.16 -15.40 -11.61
CA HIS A 168 -23.87 -15.14 -12.26
C HIS A 168 -23.47 -13.67 -12.19
N VAL A 169 -22.19 -13.40 -11.93
CA VAL A 169 -21.57 -12.07 -11.95
C VAL A 169 -20.77 -11.90 -13.24
N THR A 170 -21.08 -10.84 -13.99
CA THR A 170 -20.43 -10.48 -15.25
C THR A 170 -20.06 -9.01 -15.22
N VAL A 171 -18.77 -8.67 -15.31
CA VAL A 171 -18.31 -7.27 -15.40
C VAL A 171 -17.60 -7.01 -16.73
N SER A 172 -17.65 -5.76 -17.18
CA SER A 172 -17.02 -5.32 -18.43
C SER A 172 -16.42 -3.93 -18.32
N GLY A 173 -15.37 -3.61 -19.08
CA GLY A 173 -14.76 -2.29 -19.07
C GLY A 173 -14.24 -1.77 -20.41
N THR A 174 -13.96 -0.47 -20.43
CA THR A 174 -13.32 0.27 -21.54
C THR A 174 -12.26 1.24 -21.01
N ALA A 175 -11.20 1.48 -21.78
CA ALA A 175 -10.21 2.54 -21.52
C ALA A 175 -10.28 3.64 -22.58
N SER A 176 -9.85 4.86 -22.24
CA SER A 176 -9.79 6.02 -23.15
C SER A 176 -8.84 7.09 -22.59
N ALA A 177 -8.31 7.98 -23.43
CA ALA A 177 -7.47 9.10 -23.03
C ALA A 177 -7.85 10.38 -23.80
N GLU A 178 -7.27 11.53 -23.47
CA GLU A 178 -7.49 12.78 -24.22
C GLU A 178 -6.99 12.65 -25.66
N GLY A 179 -7.86 12.91 -26.63
CA GLY A 179 -7.57 12.78 -28.06
C GLY A 179 -7.54 11.34 -28.61
N VAL A 180 -7.71 10.33 -27.76
CA VAL A 180 -7.63 8.90 -28.13
C VAL A 180 -9.02 8.26 -28.17
N GLU A 181 -9.28 7.39 -29.16
CA GLU A 181 -10.54 6.64 -29.24
C GLU A 181 -10.65 5.61 -28.10
N SER A 182 -11.88 5.37 -27.61
CA SER A 182 -12.14 4.38 -26.56
C SER A 182 -11.87 2.96 -27.04
N THR A 183 -11.29 2.12 -26.19
CA THR A 183 -11.21 0.68 -26.46
C THR A 183 -12.60 0.08 -26.66
N PRO A 184 -12.72 -1.04 -27.42
CA PRO A 184 -13.87 -1.93 -27.31
C PRO A 184 -14.10 -2.39 -25.86
N ALA A 185 -15.33 -2.81 -25.56
CA ALA A 185 -15.67 -3.33 -24.24
C ALA A 185 -15.09 -4.73 -24.02
N VAL A 186 -14.19 -4.86 -23.05
CA VAL A 186 -13.58 -6.13 -22.61
C VAL A 186 -14.44 -6.72 -21.48
N GLN A 187 -14.65 -8.04 -21.47
CA GLN A 187 -15.39 -8.73 -20.41
C GLN A 187 -14.44 -9.56 -19.54
N ALA A 188 -14.68 -9.54 -18.22
CA ALA A 188 -13.99 -10.43 -17.28
C ALA A 188 -14.51 -11.87 -17.38
N PRO A 189 -13.75 -12.86 -16.87
CA PRO A 189 -14.28 -14.19 -16.54
C PRO A 189 -15.57 -14.11 -15.69
N VAL A 190 -16.47 -15.07 -15.90
CA VAL A 190 -17.78 -15.12 -15.25
C VAL A 190 -17.70 -15.91 -13.94
N THR A 191 -18.26 -15.35 -12.87
CA THR A 191 -18.22 -15.94 -11.51
C THR A 191 -19.63 -16.31 -11.02
N THR A 192 -19.77 -17.33 -10.19
CA THR A 192 -21.09 -17.89 -9.78
C THR A 192 -21.33 -17.75 -8.27
N VAL A 193 -22.57 -17.42 -7.86
CA VAL A 193 -22.88 -17.07 -6.47
C VAL A 193 -23.17 -18.30 -5.58
N SER A 194 -22.64 -18.31 -4.35
CA SER A 194 -22.88 -19.31 -3.30
C SER A 194 -23.54 -18.70 -2.05
N ALA A 195 -24.65 -19.31 -1.60
CA ALA A 195 -25.41 -18.86 -0.43
C ALA A 195 -26.28 -19.99 0.18
N ALA A 196 -26.64 -19.90 1.48
CA ALA A 196 -27.59 -20.81 2.13
C ALA A 196 -28.33 -20.22 3.36
N PRO A 197 -29.57 -20.68 3.65
CA PRO A 197 -30.27 -20.41 4.91
C PRO A 197 -29.76 -21.31 6.04
N ARG A 198 -29.27 -20.73 7.15
CA ARG A 198 -28.68 -21.46 8.28
C ARG A 198 -29.03 -20.78 9.62
N TYR A 199 -30.33 -20.70 9.91
CA TYR A 199 -30.88 -19.99 11.07
C TYR A 199 -30.97 -20.91 12.29
N ASN A 200 -30.25 -20.55 13.35
CA ASN A 200 -30.11 -21.26 14.62
C ASN A 200 -30.93 -20.56 15.71
N LEU A 201 -31.84 -21.29 16.35
CA LEU A 201 -32.60 -20.85 17.52
C LEU A 201 -31.76 -21.06 18.78
N SER A 202 -31.89 -20.15 19.75
CA SER A 202 -31.15 -20.23 21.01
C SER A 202 -31.96 -19.69 22.18
N LYS A 203 -31.79 -20.35 23.33
CA LYS A 203 -32.34 -19.95 24.64
C LYS A 203 -31.25 -19.63 25.68
N LYS A 204 -29.99 -19.90 25.35
CA LYS A 204 -28.87 -20.03 26.30
C LYS A 204 -27.84 -18.90 26.19
N VAL A 205 -28.27 -17.73 25.73
CA VAL A 205 -27.42 -16.55 25.47
C VAL A 205 -27.29 -15.64 26.70
N VAL A 206 -28.38 -15.50 27.48
CA VAL A 206 -28.42 -14.85 28.80
C VAL A 206 -29.16 -15.75 29.78
N GLY A 207 -28.85 -15.64 31.07
CA GLY A 207 -29.61 -16.31 32.12
C GLY A 207 -31.07 -15.84 32.15
N SER A 208 -31.99 -16.75 32.45
CA SER A 208 -33.40 -16.40 32.63
C SER A 208 -33.61 -15.49 33.83
N VAL A 209 -34.50 -14.50 33.67
CA VAL A 209 -34.86 -13.59 34.75
C VAL A 209 -35.83 -14.30 35.68
N LEU A 210 -35.39 -14.51 36.91
CA LEU A 210 -36.23 -14.88 38.05
C LEU A 210 -36.81 -13.61 38.66
N ARG A 211 -38.11 -13.64 38.97
CA ARG A 211 -38.75 -12.71 39.92
C ARG A 211 -39.54 -13.55 40.93
N THR A 212 -39.38 -13.23 42.21
CA THR A 212 -40.12 -13.87 43.31
C THR A 212 -41.42 -13.12 43.61
N ASP A 213 -42.32 -13.78 44.34
CA ASP A 213 -43.53 -13.17 44.92
C ASP A 213 -44.47 -12.53 43.87
N VAL A 214 -44.41 -13.02 42.63
CA VAL A 214 -45.22 -12.53 41.52
C VAL A 214 -46.60 -13.19 41.56
N PRO A 215 -47.72 -12.42 41.56
CA PRO A 215 -49.05 -12.98 41.51
C PRO A 215 -49.33 -13.75 40.21
N GLY A 216 -49.86 -14.97 40.34
CA GLY A 216 -50.27 -15.84 39.24
C GLY A 216 -51.66 -15.52 38.67
N PRO A 217 -52.16 -16.36 37.74
CA PRO A 217 -53.48 -16.20 37.13
C PRO A 217 -54.66 -16.27 38.11
N ASP A 218 -54.47 -16.92 39.26
CA ASP A 218 -55.43 -17.04 40.36
C ASP A 218 -55.18 -16.03 41.50
N GLY A 219 -54.15 -15.18 41.37
CA GLY A 219 -53.72 -14.23 42.39
C GLY A 219 -52.81 -14.81 43.48
N SER A 220 -52.46 -16.10 43.44
CA SER A 220 -51.51 -16.69 44.38
C SER A 220 -50.06 -16.21 44.13
N PRO A 221 -49.21 -16.05 45.15
CA PRO A 221 -47.80 -15.71 44.95
C PRO A 221 -47.03 -16.90 44.38
N GLY A 222 -46.19 -16.64 43.38
CA GLY A 222 -45.34 -17.65 42.75
C GLY A 222 -44.06 -17.06 42.19
N VAL A 223 -43.33 -17.86 41.42
CA VAL A 223 -42.12 -17.41 40.70
C VAL A 223 -42.46 -17.15 39.23
N GLN A 224 -42.02 -15.99 38.73
CA GLN A 224 -42.01 -15.72 37.29
C GLN A 224 -40.62 -16.08 36.76
N LEU A 225 -40.59 -16.95 35.75
CA LEU A 225 -39.40 -17.25 34.96
C LEU A 225 -39.60 -16.70 33.55
N VAL A 226 -38.83 -15.68 33.22
CA VAL A 226 -38.78 -15.13 31.86
C VAL A 226 -37.51 -15.64 31.19
N TYR A 227 -37.66 -16.26 30.03
CA TYR A 227 -36.55 -16.74 29.20
C TYR A 227 -36.39 -15.86 27.97
N PRO A 228 -35.17 -15.63 27.49
CA PRO A 228 -34.95 -15.06 26.17
C PRO A 228 -35.40 -16.05 25.08
N MET A 229 -35.60 -15.55 23.87
CA MET A 229 -35.46 -16.33 22.63
C MET A 229 -34.68 -15.50 21.62
N THR A 230 -33.72 -16.10 20.94
CA THR A 230 -32.95 -15.43 19.88
C THR A 230 -32.81 -16.36 18.69
N VAL A 231 -32.80 -15.79 17.48
CA VAL A 231 -32.38 -16.51 16.28
C VAL A 231 -31.18 -15.77 15.71
N ASP A 232 -30.08 -16.51 15.51
CA ASP A 232 -28.88 -16.05 14.82
C ASP A 232 -28.61 -16.90 13.56
N TRP A 233 -27.82 -16.40 12.62
CA TRP A 233 -27.37 -17.17 11.46
C TRP A 233 -26.00 -17.80 11.73
N LEU A 234 -25.82 -19.08 11.37
CA LEU A 234 -24.57 -19.81 11.55
C LEU A 234 -23.85 -20.09 10.21
N PRO A 235 -22.54 -19.80 10.11
CA PRO A 235 -21.76 -20.15 8.93
C PRO A 235 -21.62 -21.66 8.69
N VAL A 236 -21.03 -22.03 7.55
CA VAL A 236 -20.65 -23.43 7.26
C VAL A 236 -19.50 -23.87 8.16
N VAL A 237 -18.50 -23.00 8.37
CA VAL A 237 -17.39 -23.23 9.33
C VAL A 237 -17.21 -22.06 10.32
N PRO A 238 -16.70 -22.30 11.54
CA PRO A 238 -16.34 -21.23 12.47
C PRO A 238 -15.36 -20.23 11.84
N GLY A 239 -15.58 -18.93 12.08
CA GLY A 239 -14.72 -17.84 11.57
C GLY A 239 -15.14 -17.24 10.23
N GLN A 240 -16.01 -17.91 9.46
CA GLN A 240 -16.53 -17.43 8.16
C GLN A 240 -17.45 -16.18 8.25
N GLY A 241 -17.81 -15.73 9.45
CA GLY A 241 -18.60 -14.51 9.64
C GLY A 241 -20.01 -14.60 9.06
N LEU A 242 -20.31 -13.78 8.05
CA LEU A 242 -21.59 -13.72 7.33
C LEU A 242 -21.48 -14.15 5.84
N LEU A 243 -20.32 -14.65 5.41
CA LEU A 243 -20.10 -15.04 4.02
C LEU A 243 -20.99 -16.25 3.67
N GLY A 244 -21.75 -16.17 2.59
CA GLY A 244 -22.68 -17.21 2.15
C GLY A 244 -24.06 -17.14 2.78
N PHE A 245 -24.41 -16.01 3.40
CA PHE A 245 -25.75 -15.75 3.95
C PHE A 245 -26.84 -15.70 2.86
N GLU A 246 -27.96 -16.43 3.07
CA GLU A 246 -29.19 -16.27 2.29
C GLU A 246 -30.38 -15.86 3.19
N ARG A 247 -31.22 -14.93 2.70
CA ARG A 247 -32.39 -14.40 3.42
C ARG A 247 -33.48 -15.45 3.57
N SER A 248 -34.13 -15.49 4.73
CA SER A 248 -35.41 -16.21 4.88
C SER A 248 -36.56 -15.39 4.30
N SER A 249 -37.50 -16.07 3.64
CA SER A 249 -38.76 -15.48 3.15
C SER A 249 -40.02 -16.15 3.70
N GLY A 250 -39.88 -17.18 4.53
CA GLY A 250 -40.99 -17.91 5.16
C GLY A 250 -41.06 -17.68 6.67
N ASP A 251 -42.26 -17.78 7.24
CA ASP A 251 -42.45 -17.72 8.69
C ASP A 251 -41.53 -18.73 9.42
N MET A 252 -41.08 -18.36 10.63
CA MET A 252 -40.26 -19.23 11.47
C MET A 252 -41.13 -19.88 12.55
N SER A 253 -40.93 -21.17 12.82
CA SER A 253 -41.71 -21.88 13.86
C SER A 253 -40.92 -22.95 14.60
N PHE A 254 -41.29 -23.14 15.88
CA PHE A 254 -40.73 -24.15 16.78
C PHE A 254 -41.71 -24.44 17.95
N THR A 255 -41.36 -25.36 18.85
CA THR A 255 -42.09 -25.69 20.08
C THR A 255 -41.17 -25.62 21.29
N ASP A 256 -41.71 -25.20 22.43
CA ASP A 256 -41.04 -25.03 23.72
C ASP A 256 -41.57 -26.06 24.73
N ASP A 257 -40.74 -27.00 25.18
CA ASP A 257 -41.12 -28.04 26.15
C ASP A 257 -40.98 -27.53 27.59
N VAL A 258 -42.12 -27.09 28.13
CA VAL A 258 -42.29 -26.72 29.55
C VAL A 258 -42.80 -27.88 30.42
N SER A 259 -43.02 -29.07 29.87
CA SER A 259 -43.52 -30.22 30.64
C SER A 259 -42.49 -30.72 31.66
N ARG A 260 -41.19 -30.52 31.37
CA ARG A 260 -40.04 -30.91 32.19
C ARG A 260 -39.36 -29.76 32.93
N LEU A 261 -40.05 -28.60 33.07
CA LEU A 261 -39.48 -27.38 33.67
C LEU A 261 -39.00 -27.56 35.14
N LEU A 262 -39.42 -28.63 35.84
CA LEU A 262 -38.92 -29.01 37.17
C LEU A 262 -38.31 -30.44 37.19
N GLY A 263 -37.72 -30.87 36.07
CA GLY A 263 -37.21 -32.23 35.88
C GLY A 263 -38.34 -33.25 35.91
N ASP A 264 -38.24 -34.23 36.81
CA ASP A 264 -39.25 -35.29 36.99
C ASP A 264 -40.54 -34.82 37.68
N ARG A 265 -40.60 -33.58 38.17
CA ARG A 265 -41.81 -33.01 38.79
C ARG A 265 -42.69 -32.32 37.73
N PRO A 266 -44.02 -32.47 37.79
CA PRO A 266 -44.92 -31.73 36.91
C PRO A 266 -44.75 -30.23 37.14
N SER A 267 -44.46 -29.48 36.08
CA SER A 267 -44.09 -28.07 36.19
C SER A 267 -45.23 -27.15 36.64
N GLY A 268 -46.48 -27.49 36.31
CA GLY A 268 -47.63 -26.59 36.45
C GLY A 268 -47.54 -25.31 35.59
N ALA A 269 -46.52 -25.20 34.73
CA ALA A 269 -46.13 -23.95 34.11
C ALA A 269 -47.17 -23.44 33.10
N VAL A 270 -47.51 -22.17 33.21
CA VAL A 270 -48.48 -21.48 32.35
C VAL A 270 -47.87 -20.22 31.74
N LEU A 271 -48.25 -19.92 30.50
CA LEU A 271 -47.99 -18.63 29.87
C LEU A 271 -48.63 -17.49 30.69
N TRP A 272 -47.82 -16.65 31.32
CA TRP A 272 -48.30 -15.57 32.18
C TRP A 272 -47.28 -14.43 32.29
N ASN A 273 -47.78 -13.19 32.30
CA ASN A 273 -46.98 -11.97 32.51
C ASN A 273 -47.84 -10.88 33.19
N GLY A 274 -48.63 -11.24 34.21
CA GLY A 274 -49.48 -10.29 34.95
C GLY A 274 -50.53 -9.58 34.07
N GLY A 275 -51.17 -10.31 33.16
CA GLY A 275 -52.15 -9.75 32.21
C GLY A 275 -51.58 -9.00 31.00
N ARG A 276 -50.24 -8.91 30.86
CA ARG A 276 -49.55 -8.41 29.66
C ARG A 276 -49.33 -9.53 28.63
N PRO A 277 -48.82 -9.25 27.41
CA PRO A 277 -48.36 -10.28 26.48
C PRO A 277 -47.43 -11.30 27.17
N VAL A 278 -47.60 -12.57 26.82
CA VAL A 278 -46.89 -13.70 27.45
C VAL A 278 -45.60 -14.08 26.75
N CYS A 279 -45.41 -13.58 25.53
CA CYS A 279 -44.15 -13.55 24.80
C CYS A 279 -44.14 -12.30 23.91
N GLY A 280 -42.96 -11.84 23.51
CA GLY A 280 -42.83 -10.59 22.78
C GLY A 280 -41.38 -10.26 22.41
N ARG A 281 -41.18 -9.03 21.92
CA ARG A 281 -39.89 -8.51 21.47
C ARG A 281 -39.06 -8.02 22.65
N ASN A 282 -37.74 -8.22 22.62
CA ASN A 282 -36.89 -7.78 23.73
C ASN A 282 -36.87 -6.25 23.84
N GLY A 283 -37.12 -5.72 25.04
CA GLY A 283 -37.26 -4.28 25.30
C GLY A 283 -38.68 -3.74 25.18
N GLU A 284 -39.65 -4.53 24.70
CA GLU A 284 -41.07 -4.16 24.64
C GLU A 284 -41.86 -4.76 25.84
N ASP A 285 -43.11 -4.32 26.06
CA ASP A 285 -44.05 -4.74 27.12
C ASP A 285 -43.58 -4.69 28.60
N GLY A 286 -42.36 -4.21 28.87
CA GLY A 286 -41.74 -4.21 30.20
C GLY A 286 -40.89 -5.45 30.50
N VAL A 287 -40.43 -6.16 29.46
CA VAL A 287 -39.40 -7.21 29.56
C VAL A 287 -38.18 -6.77 28.75
N ALA A 288 -37.06 -6.61 29.44
CA ALA A 288 -35.80 -6.17 28.84
C ALA A 288 -34.63 -7.01 29.37
N PHE A 289 -34.14 -7.94 28.56
CA PHE A 289 -32.85 -8.59 28.75
C PHE A 289 -31.78 -7.60 28.30
N GLY A 290 -31.30 -6.78 29.23
CA GLY A 290 -30.35 -5.71 28.97
C GLY A 290 -29.01 -6.18 28.36
N GLY A 291 -28.66 -7.47 28.51
CA GLY A 291 -27.50 -8.11 27.89
C GLY A 291 -27.71 -8.65 26.47
N LEU A 292 -28.94 -8.61 25.94
CA LEU A 292 -29.30 -8.93 24.56
C LEU A 292 -29.64 -7.66 23.77
N PRO A 293 -29.59 -7.68 22.42
CA PRO A 293 -30.16 -6.63 21.58
C PRO A 293 -31.66 -6.44 21.80
N GLY A 294 -32.21 -5.25 21.55
CA GLY A 294 -33.65 -5.05 21.44
C GLY A 294 -34.25 -5.79 20.23
N GLY A 295 -35.53 -6.14 20.32
CA GLY A 295 -36.25 -6.91 19.29
C GLY A 295 -36.71 -6.10 18.08
N ARG A 296 -36.48 -4.78 18.07
CA ARG A 296 -36.83 -3.88 16.97
C ARG A 296 -35.91 -2.65 16.96
N GLY A 297 -35.53 -2.20 15.76
CA GLY A 297 -34.93 -0.88 15.55
C GLY A 297 -33.87 -0.85 14.44
N GLY A 298 -33.16 -1.96 14.21
CA GLY A 298 -32.12 -2.06 13.17
C GLY A 298 -30.93 -1.13 13.36
N GLY A 299 -30.63 -0.76 14.61
CA GLY A 299 -29.44 -0.01 14.99
C GLY A 299 -28.51 -0.86 15.84
N SER A 300 -27.35 -0.34 16.24
CA SER A 300 -26.32 -1.12 16.96
C SER A 300 -26.84 -1.87 18.20
N GLY A 301 -27.85 -1.35 18.91
CA GLY A 301 -28.45 -1.97 20.09
C GLY A 301 -29.68 -2.86 19.85
N SER A 302 -30.15 -3.07 18.62
CA SER A 302 -31.39 -3.82 18.32
C SER A 302 -31.41 -4.47 16.94
N VAL A 303 -31.96 -5.69 16.82
CA VAL A 303 -32.21 -6.32 15.52
C VAL A 303 -33.15 -5.47 14.66
N ALA A 304 -33.15 -5.68 13.33
CA ALA A 304 -33.99 -4.95 12.37
C ALA A 304 -35.47 -4.89 12.81
N ASP A 305 -36.15 -6.04 12.74
CA ASP A 305 -37.50 -6.23 13.28
C ASP A 305 -37.72 -7.73 13.49
N SER A 306 -37.99 -8.16 14.73
CA SER A 306 -38.15 -9.59 15.09
C SER A 306 -39.47 -10.22 14.58
N GLY A 307 -40.29 -9.50 13.80
CA GLY A 307 -41.59 -10.00 13.35
C GLY A 307 -42.63 -10.05 14.47
N GLN A 308 -43.83 -10.55 14.16
CA GLN A 308 -44.86 -10.80 15.17
C GLN A 308 -44.59 -12.17 15.80
N ILE A 309 -44.15 -12.17 17.06
CA ILE A 309 -43.98 -13.37 17.87
C ILE A 309 -45.34 -13.73 18.49
N SER A 310 -45.78 -14.97 18.31
CA SER A 310 -47.02 -15.50 18.88
C SER A 310 -46.77 -16.85 19.53
N CYS A 311 -47.38 -17.08 20.71
CA CYS A 311 -47.15 -18.27 21.52
C CYS A 311 -48.49 -18.85 22.00
N ALA A 312 -48.71 -20.15 21.80
CA ALA A 312 -49.96 -20.83 22.12
C ALA A 312 -49.71 -22.10 22.94
N GLN A 313 -50.40 -22.23 24.08
CA GLN A 313 -50.33 -23.38 24.98
C GLN A 313 -51.70 -24.03 25.13
N GLY A 314 -51.78 -25.36 25.05
CA GLY A 314 -53.05 -26.08 25.14
C GLY A 314 -53.61 -26.22 26.55
N ALA A 315 -52.75 -26.43 27.55
CA ALA A 315 -53.08 -26.50 28.98
C ALA A 315 -51.81 -26.30 29.83
N ALA A 316 -51.96 -26.09 31.14
CA ALA A 316 -50.85 -25.98 32.08
C ALA A 316 -49.89 -27.19 31.98
N GLY A 317 -48.58 -26.92 31.92
CA GLY A 317 -47.54 -27.94 31.76
C GLY A 317 -47.50 -28.65 30.40
N GLN A 318 -48.36 -28.29 29.44
CA GLN A 318 -48.22 -28.76 28.05
C GLN A 318 -47.21 -27.88 27.27
N PRO A 319 -46.53 -28.42 26.24
CA PRO A 319 -45.64 -27.64 25.38
C PRO A 319 -46.33 -26.43 24.72
N VAL A 320 -45.54 -25.44 24.35
CA VAL A 320 -45.99 -24.19 23.72
C VAL A 320 -45.53 -24.13 22.28
N THR A 321 -46.45 -23.98 21.33
CA THR A 321 -46.09 -23.67 19.94
C THR A 321 -45.74 -22.20 19.82
N VAL A 322 -44.62 -21.88 19.17
CA VAL A 322 -44.18 -20.51 18.88
C VAL A 322 -44.08 -20.31 17.38
N THR A 323 -44.64 -19.21 16.90
CA THR A 323 -44.58 -18.80 15.49
C THR A 323 -44.17 -17.34 15.40
N ILE A 324 -43.23 -17.05 14.51
CA ILE A 324 -42.66 -15.72 14.25
C ILE A 324 -42.90 -15.39 12.77
N SER A 325 -43.75 -14.39 12.50
CA SER A 325 -44.10 -13.99 11.14
C SER A 325 -43.57 -12.60 10.79
N GLY A 326 -43.10 -12.44 9.54
CA GLY A 326 -42.57 -11.15 9.05
C GLY A 326 -41.28 -10.65 9.73
N ALA A 327 -40.43 -11.54 10.23
CA ALA A 327 -39.12 -11.17 10.77
C ALA A 327 -38.16 -10.72 9.65
N VAL A 328 -37.38 -9.66 9.89
CA VAL A 328 -36.49 -9.05 8.90
C VAL A 328 -35.08 -9.64 8.99
N THR A 329 -34.80 -10.62 8.14
CA THR A 329 -33.49 -11.26 8.01
C THR A 329 -32.55 -10.44 7.12
N ASP A 330 -32.07 -9.30 7.65
CA ASP A 330 -31.15 -8.37 6.97
C ASP A 330 -29.74 -8.43 7.58
N ALA A 331 -28.79 -9.01 6.84
CA ALA A 331 -27.39 -9.10 7.25
C ALA A 331 -26.70 -7.73 7.46
N GLY A 332 -27.18 -6.68 6.81
CA GLY A 332 -26.66 -5.32 6.96
C GLY A 332 -27.12 -4.60 8.23
N ARG A 333 -27.98 -5.21 9.06
CA ARG A 333 -28.61 -4.59 10.24
C ARG A 333 -28.46 -5.42 11.52
N MET A 334 -27.35 -6.13 11.64
CA MET A 334 -27.03 -6.95 12.80
C MET A 334 -26.61 -6.07 14.00
N PRO A 335 -27.13 -6.32 15.21
CA PRO A 335 -26.75 -5.55 16.39
C PRO A 335 -25.35 -5.93 16.88
N THR A 336 -24.55 -4.90 17.21
CA THR A 336 -23.19 -5.04 17.78
C THR A 336 -23.16 -4.77 19.29
N ARG A 337 -24.24 -4.23 19.84
CA ARG A 337 -24.44 -3.89 21.25
C ARG A 337 -25.72 -4.48 21.77
N ASN A 338 -25.79 -4.62 23.09
CA ASN A 338 -27.00 -4.98 23.80
C ASN A 338 -27.94 -3.76 23.94
N LEU A 339 -29.15 -4.00 24.44
CA LEU A 339 -30.19 -3.00 24.67
C LEU A 339 -29.78 -1.93 25.70
N ALA A 340 -28.81 -2.22 26.57
CA ALA A 340 -28.21 -1.26 27.50
C ALA A 340 -26.99 -0.50 26.91
N GLY A 341 -26.67 -0.68 25.63
CA GLY A 341 -25.56 -0.01 24.93
C GLY A 341 -24.16 -0.60 25.16
N GLY A 342 -24.05 -1.70 25.92
CA GLY A 342 -22.83 -2.45 26.20
C GLY A 342 -22.64 -3.69 25.30
N PRO A 343 -21.69 -4.59 25.62
CA PRO A 343 -21.45 -5.80 24.82
C PRO A 343 -22.57 -6.83 24.92
N ILE A 344 -22.86 -7.55 23.83
CA ILE A 344 -23.87 -8.60 23.81
C ILE A 344 -23.35 -9.83 24.59
N SER A 345 -24.18 -10.35 25.49
CA SER A 345 -23.90 -11.58 26.24
C SER A 345 -23.86 -12.78 25.29
N GLY A 346 -22.92 -13.71 25.48
CA GLY A 346 -22.64 -14.76 24.50
C GLY A 346 -21.90 -14.28 23.24
N GLY A 347 -21.55 -12.98 23.16
CA GLY A 347 -20.86 -12.36 22.03
C GLY A 347 -21.81 -11.73 21.01
N ALA A 348 -21.24 -10.89 20.14
CA ALA A 348 -21.97 -10.35 18.99
C ALA A 348 -22.09 -11.44 17.91
N LYS A 349 -23.29 -12.00 17.78
CA LYS A 349 -23.69 -12.89 16.67
C LYS A 349 -24.58 -12.14 15.67
N PRO A 350 -24.76 -12.62 14.44
CA PRO A 350 -25.75 -12.09 13.49
C PRO A 350 -27.20 -12.44 13.91
N TYR A 351 -27.69 -11.77 14.96
CA TYR A 351 -29.05 -11.93 15.49
C TYR A 351 -30.10 -11.26 14.57
N VAL A 352 -31.06 -12.06 14.08
CA VAL A 352 -32.22 -11.59 13.30
C VAL A 352 -33.51 -11.51 14.12
N VAL A 353 -33.58 -12.24 15.23
CA VAL A 353 -34.69 -12.19 16.21
C VAL A 353 -34.11 -11.99 17.60
N SER A 354 -34.71 -11.07 18.38
CA SER A 354 -34.54 -11.05 19.83
C SER A 354 -35.89 -10.81 20.52
N GLY A 355 -36.33 -11.83 21.26
CA GLY A 355 -37.59 -11.85 21.98
C GLY A 355 -37.46 -12.54 23.33
N TRP A 356 -38.60 -12.85 23.92
CA TRP A 356 -38.70 -13.54 25.20
C TRP A 356 -40.03 -14.27 25.33
N ILE A 357 -40.07 -15.22 26.26
CA ILE A 357 -41.27 -15.96 26.67
C ILE A 357 -41.34 -16.00 28.20
N SER A 358 -42.53 -15.80 28.75
CA SER A 358 -42.77 -15.61 30.18
C SER A 358 -43.68 -16.70 30.74
N PHE A 359 -43.17 -17.42 31.73
CA PHE A 359 -43.89 -18.44 32.46
C PHE A 359 -44.09 -18.02 33.91
N TRP A 360 -45.21 -18.45 34.48
CA TRP A 360 -45.44 -18.45 35.91
C TRP A 360 -45.74 -19.86 36.39
N MET A 361 -45.35 -20.11 37.64
CA MET A 361 -45.61 -21.33 38.39
C MET A 361 -45.66 -21.01 39.89
N PRO A 362 -46.37 -21.80 40.71
CA PRO A 362 -46.32 -21.66 42.16
C PRO A 362 -44.87 -21.74 42.68
N THR A 363 -44.56 -21.01 43.76
CA THR A 363 -43.25 -21.13 44.42
C THR A 363 -43.06 -22.57 44.90
N PRO A 364 -41.97 -23.27 44.55
CA PRO A 364 -41.75 -24.65 44.97
C PRO A 364 -41.68 -24.81 46.49
N GLU A 365 -42.21 -25.92 47.00
CA GLU A 365 -42.25 -26.23 48.44
C GLU A 365 -40.86 -26.41 49.05
N ALA A 366 -40.60 -25.69 50.15
CA ALA A 366 -39.32 -25.69 50.85
C ALA A 366 -39.05 -26.98 51.66
N PRO A 367 -37.78 -27.41 51.83
CA PRO A 367 -36.58 -26.78 51.29
C PRO A 367 -36.37 -27.11 49.79
N THR A 368 -36.17 -26.08 48.97
CA THR A 368 -36.02 -26.22 47.52
C THR A 368 -34.57 -26.08 47.08
N SER A 369 -34.07 -27.11 46.40
CA SER A 369 -33.05 -27.00 45.36
C SER A 369 -33.55 -27.83 44.18
N VAL A 370 -33.87 -27.18 43.06
CA VAL A 370 -34.36 -27.86 41.85
C VAL A 370 -33.70 -27.24 40.62
N ASP A 371 -33.02 -28.07 39.83
CA ASP A 371 -32.57 -27.69 38.49
C ASP A 371 -33.78 -27.62 37.55
N SER A 372 -34.18 -26.39 37.22
CA SER A 372 -35.14 -26.13 36.16
C SER A 372 -34.48 -26.31 34.81
N VAL A 373 -35.11 -27.07 33.90
CA VAL A 373 -34.59 -27.44 32.57
C VAL A 373 -35.67 -27.22 31.52
N ASN A 374 -35.35 -26.54 30.42
CA ASN A 374 -36.34 -26.17 29.41
C ASN A 374 -35.73 -26.07 28.01
N THR A 375 -36.44 -26.60 27.01
CA THR A 375 -35.86 -27.02 25.73
C THR A 375 -36.74 -26.63 24.54
N PHE A 376 -36.14 -26.07 23.49
CA PHE A 376 -36.79 -25.81 22.21
C PHE A 376 -36.59 -26.96 21.20
N THR A 377 -37.49 -27.08 20.22
CA THR A 377 -37.32 -27.92 19.02
C THR A 377 -36.62 -27.17 17.88
N PRO A 378 -36.01 -27.86 16.89
CA PRO A 378 -35.35 -27.21 15.75
C PRO A 378 -36.27 -26.28 14.95
N LEU A 379 -35.71 -25.16 14.50
CA LEU A 379 -36.34 -24.04 13.80
C LEU A 379 -36.67 -24.38 12.34
N GLN A 380 -37.96 -24.29 11.99
CA GLN A 380 -38.45 -24.50 10.64
C GLN A 380 -38.63 -23.17 9.91
N THR A 381 -37.99 -22.99 8.75
CA THR A 381 -38.13 -21.82 7.84
C THR A 381 -37.57 -22.14 6.43
N THR A 382 -37.78 -21.25 5.45
CA THR A 382 -37.32 -21.40 4.05
C THR A 382 -36.75 -20.10 3.48
N SER A 383 -35.79 -20.22 2.56
CA SER A 383 -35.10 -19.08 1.93
C SER A 383 -35.87 -18.42 0.78
N SER A 384 -35.36 -17.27 0.33
CA SER A 384 -35.79 -16.58 -0.88
C SER A 384 -35.73 -17.41 -2.17
N ALA A 385 -34.82 -18.38 -2.26
CA ALA A 385 -34.76 -19.37 -3.36
C ALA A 385 -35.71 -20.57 -3.16
N GLY A 386 -36.36 -20.69 -2.00
CA GLY A 386 -37.19 -21.85 -1.62
C GLY A 386 -36.41 -22.98 -0.93
N THR A 387 -35.14 -22.76 -0.59
CA THR A 387 -34.26 -23.73 0.08
C THR A 387 -34.71 -23.94 1.55
N PRO A 388 -34.76 -25.17 2.09
CA PRO A 388 -35.03 -25.41 3.50
C PRO A 388 -33.86 -24.95 4.39
N ASN A 389 -34.15 -24.58 5.64
CA ASN A 389 -33.13 -24.25 6.64
C ASN A 389 -32.11 -25.39 6.82
N PHE A 390 -30.81 -25.07 6.87
CA PHE A 390 -29.69 -26.02 6.86
C PHE A 390 -29.76 -27.06 5.70
N PRO A 391 -29.63 -26.63 4.44
CA PRO A 391 -29.64 -27.56 3.31
C PRO A 391 -28.54 -28.62 3.44
N GLY A 392 -28.91 -29.89 3.31
CA GLY A 392 -28.00 -31.03 3.47
C GLY A 392 -27.66 -31.42 4.91
N GLY A 393 -28.18 -30.71 5.92
CA GLY A 393 -27.83 -30.92 7.33
C GLY A 393 -28.99 -30.71 8.30
N ALA A 394 -28.67 -30.25 9.51
CA ALA A 394 -29.61 -29.88 10.56
C ALA A 394 -29.00 -28.80 11.47
N GLU A 395 -29.86 -28.13 12.23
CA GLU A 395 -29.49 -27.11 13.23
C GLU A 395 -28.82 -27.74 14.48
N PRO A 396 -27.81 -27.08 15.07
CA PRO A 396 -27.31 -27.39 16.42
C PRO A 396 -28.40 -27.29 17.51
N LEU A 397 -28.30 -28.11 18.55
CA LEU A 397 -29.34 -28.19 19.62
C LEU A 397 -28.78 -27.94 21.03
N GLU A 398 -27.51 -27.56 21.16
CA GLU A 398 -26.79 -27.46 22.43
C GLU A 398 -27.15 -26.20 23.25
N ASP A 399 -27.60 -25.15 22.57
CA ASP A 399 -28.06 -23.87 23.11
C ASP A 399 -29.59 -23.67 23.01
N ASN A 400 -30.30 -24.64 22.44
CA ASN A 400 -31.75 -24.78 22.51
C ASN A 400 -32.24 -25.30 23.88
N GLU A 401 -31.35 -25.66 24.82
CA GLU A 401 -31.69 -25.98 26.23
C GLU A 401 -31.13 -24.94 27.23
N ALA A 402 -31.99 -24.40 28.08
CA ALA A 402 -31.63 -23.51 29.19
C ALA A 402 -31.82 -24.21 30.55
N ARG A 403 -30.91 -23.96 31.51
CA ARG A 403 -30.97 -24.48 32.88
C ARG A 403 -30.82 -23.38 33.93
N ARG A 404 -31.56 -23.49 35.04
CA ARG A 404 -31.40 -22.63 36.24
C ARG A 404 -31.69 -23.44 37.50
N ASN A 405 -30.74 -23.49 38.44
CA ASN A 405 -31.04 -24.01 39.78
C ASN A 405 -31.90 -22.99 40.55
N LEU A 406 -33.00 -23.47 41.14
CA LEU A 406 -33.89 -22.71 42.01
C LEU A 406 -33.57 -23.07 43.46
N VAL A 407 -32.77 -22.22 44.13
CA VAL A 407 -32.33 -22.40 45.52
C VAL A 407 -32.86 -21.29 46.43
N GLU A 408 -33.19 -21.66 47.67
CA GLU A 408 -33.71 -20.75 48.68
C GLU A 408 -32.68 -19.68 49.13
N LEU A 409 -31.39 -20.05 49.16
CA LEU A 409 -30.26 -19.25 49.66
C LEU A 409 -29.05 -19.40 48.72
N ALA A 410 -28.32 -18.32 48.42
CA ALA A 410 -27.18 -18.34 47.49
C ALA A 410 -26.15 -17.21 47.73
N SER A 411 -24.85 -17.50 47.56
CA SER A 411 -23.72 -16.82 48.23
C SER A 411 -23.35 -15.39 47.81
N GLY A 412 -23.92 -14.85 46.73
CA GLY A 412 -23.62 -13.48 46.22
C GLY A 412 -22.21 -13.26 45.63
N SER A 413 -21.97 -12.04 45.12
CA SER A 413 -20.68 -11.57 44.56
C SER A 413 -20.54 -10.03 44.59
N ALA A 414 -19.33 -9.48 44.38
CA ALA A 414 -19.02 -8.03 44.47
C ALA A 414 -17.75 -7.61 43.67
N GLY A 415 -17.49 -6.29 43.51
CA GLY A 415 -16.28 -5.74 42.88
C GLY A 415 -16.13 -4.20 42.88
N LYS A 416 -14.94 -3.66 42.51
CA LYS A 416 -14.56 -2.23 42.50
C LYS A 416 -13.93 -1.75 41.17
N ARG A 417 -14.13 -0.48 40.80
CA ARG A 417 -13.38 0.23 39.74
C ARG A 417 -13.15 1.73 40.05
N LEU A 418 -12.02 2.28 39.59
CA LEU A 418 -11.69 3.71 39.64
C LEU A 418 -11.63 4.32 38.22
N TRP A 419 -12.11 5.57 38.08
CA TRP A 419 -12.18 6.32 36.82
C TRP A 419 -11.58 7.72 36.97
N ARG A 420 -11.05 8.30 35.89
CA ARG A 420 -10.75 9.75 35.82
C ARG A 420 -12.00 10.50 35.36
N LEU A 421 -12.23 11.70 35.88
CA LEU A 421 -13.30 12.61 35.47
C LEU A 421 -12.74 13.81 34.71
N GLY A 422 -13.34 14.14 33.57
CA GLY A 422 -13.07 15.39 32.86
C GLY A 422 -13.64 16.62 33.58
N TYR A 423 -13.24 17.81 33.14
CA TYR A 423 -13.60 19.09 33.77
C TYR A 423 -15.12 19.39 33.82
N ASP A 424 -15.95 18.68 33.04
CA ASP A 424 -17.42 18.78 33.10
C ASP A 424 -18.04 18.01 34.29
N GLY A 425 -17.26 17.12 34.91
CA GLY A 425 -17.69 16.27 36.02
C GLY A 425 -18.62 15.12 35.61
N ARG A 426 -18.67 14.74 34.33
CA ARG A 426 -19.55 13.67 33.82
C ARG A 426 -18.83 12.74 32.84
N THR A 427 -17.97 13.28 32.00
CA THR A 427 -17.09 12.49 31.14
C THR A 427 -16.12 11.68 31.98
N THR A 428 -16.11 10.36 31.79
CA THR A 428 -15.15 9.45 32.43
C THR A 428 -14.15 8.92 31.42
N THR A 429 -12.86 9.00 31.72
CA THR A 429 -11.81 8.31 30.98
C THR A 429 -11.20 7.20 31.82
N ALA A 430 -10.74 6.16 31.12
CA ALA A 430 -9.89 5.13 31.71
C ALA A 430 -8.52 5.73 32.07
N GLY A 431 -7.85 5.15 33.07
CA GLY A 431 -6.53 5.61 33.52
C GLY A 431 -6.29 5.36 35.00
N SER A 432 -6.50 4.12 35.43
CA SER A 432 -6.13 3.61 36.76
C SER A 432 -5.13 2.45 36.58
N ALA A 433 -4.63 1.89 37.69
CA ALA A 433 -3.71 0.75 37.67
C ALA A 433 -4.28 -0.52 36.99
N LYS A 434 -5.59 -0.59 36.74
CA LYS A 434 -6.23 -1.67 35.95
C LYS A 434 -6.27 -1.40 34.45
N GLU A 435 -6.12 -0.14 34.04
CA GLU A 435 -6.53 0.36 32.72
C GLU A 435 -5.40 1.19 32.08
N GLY A 436 -4.30 0.52 31.73
CA GLY A 436 -3.23 1.09 30.90
C GLY A 436 -2.36 2.13 31.62
N ASP A 437 -2.74 3.40 31.52
CA ASP A 437 -1.99 4.55 32.03
C ASP A 437 -2.39 4.86 33.49
N PRO A 438 -1.54 4.55 34.49
CA PRO A 438 -1.83 4.91 35.87
C PRO A 438 -1.50 6.37 36.19
N TRP A 439 -0.81 7.11 35.31
CA TRP A 439 -0.14 8.37 35.63
C TRP A 439 -1.06 9.59 35.60
N ALA A 440 -1.14 10.32 36.71
CA ALA A 440 -1.94 11.53 36.91
C ALA A 440 -1.09 12.65 37.53
N THR A 441 -1.52 13.91 37.38
CA THR A 441 -0.93 15.04 38.12
C THR A 441 -1.73 15.33 39.39
N GLY A 442 -1.19 16.17 40.29
CA GLY A 442 -1.99 16.74 41.38
C GLY A 442 -3.19 17.53 40.84
N GLY A 443 -4.31 17.55 41.56
CA GLY A 443 -5.54 18.22 41.10
C GLY A 443 -6.41 17.40 40.13
N THR A 444 -6.00 16.20 39.73
CA THR A 444 -6.80 15.28 38.91
C THR A 444 -8.03 14.78 39.68
N LEU A 445 -9.21 14.85 39.05
CA LEU A 445 -10.48 14.40 39.62
C LEU A 445 -10.77 12.93 39.26
N LEU A 446 -11.23 12.14 40.24
CA LEU A 446 -11.46 10.69 40.13
C LEU A 446 -12.84 10.28 40.67
N ARG A 447 -13.37 9.14 40.20
CA ARG A 447 -14.60 8.49 40.70
C ARG A 447 -14.38 7.01 41.02
N SER A 448 -14.75 6.57 42.22
CA SER A 448 -14.79 5.17 42.64
C SER A 448 -16.20 4.59 42.48
N ASP A 449 -16.29 3.34 42.02
CA ASP A 449 -17.50 2.53 41.87
C ASP A 449 -17.36 1.21 42.65
N VAL A 450 -18.34 0.82 43.47
CA VAL A 450 -18.37 -0.44 44.26
C VAL A 450 -19.75 -1.12 44.11
N ALA A 451 -19.81 -2.43 43.85
CA ALA A 451 -21.08 -3.13 43.51
C ALA A 451 -21.24 -4.53 44.14
N VAL A 452 -22.49 -5.03 44.21
CA VAL A 452 -22.90 -6.33 44.82
C VAL A 452 -24.11 -7.00 44.09
N SER A 453 -24.26 -8.32 44.20
CA SER A 453 -25.32 -9.13 43.55
C SER A 453 -25.91 -10.25 44.45
N ASN A 454 -27.23 -10.51 44.36
CA ASN A 454 -27.97 -11.59 45.03
C ASN A 454 -28.73 -12.48 44.01
N PRO A 455 -28.34 -13.76 43.80
CA PRO A 455 -29.01 -14.66 42.84
C PRO A 455 -30.12 -15.58 43.41
N GLY A 456 -30.35 -15.57 44.73
CA GLY A 456 -31.25 -16.49 45.45
C GLY A 456 -32.74 -16.09 45.45
N LEU A 457 -33.58 -16.92 46.07
CA LEU A 457 -35.01 -16.63 46.27
C LEU A 457 -35.28 -15.66 47.44
N ARG A 458 -34.46 -15.69 48.50
CA ARG A 458 -34.58 -14.76 49.64
C ARG A 458 -33.75 -13.48 49.45
N PRO A 459 -34.15 -12.33 50.06
CA PRO A 459 -33.32 -11.13 50.11
C PRO A 459 -32.06 -11.34 50.98
N PHE A 460 -31.06 -10.48 50.80
CA PHE A 460 -30.02 -10.23 51.79
C PHE A 460 -30.45 -9.00 52.61
N VAL A 461 -30.49 -9.13 53.94
CA VAL A 461 -30.90 -8.07 54.88
C VAL A 461 -29.66 -7.48 55.54
N ASP A 462 -29.60 -6.16 55.73
CA ASP A 462 -28.43 -5.45 56.30
C ASP A 462 -27.12 -5.61 55.50
N THR A 463 -27.18 -5.49 54.17
CA THR A 463 -25.99 -5.47 53.30
C THR A 463 -25.24 -4.14 53.45
N VAL A 464 -23.90 -4.19 53.45
CA VAL A 464 -23.02 -3.00 53.55
C VAL A 464 -21.98 -2.99 52.44
N LEU A 465 -21.83 -1.86 51.74
CA LEU A 465 -20.73 -1.59 50.82
C LEU A 465 -19.88 -0.44 51.37
N CYS A 466 -18.55 -0.52 51.24
CA CYS A 466 -17.63 0.52 51.70
C CYS A 466 -16.50 0.79 50.71
N ASP A 467 -15.93 1.98 50.81
CA ASP A 467 -14.95 2.60 49.93
C ASP A 467 -13.93 3.39 50.79
N THR A 468 -12.62 3.16 50.63
CA THR A 468 -11.58 3.72 51.53
C THR A 468 -10.29 4.11 50.80
N PHE A 469 -9.83 5.36 50.98
CA PHE A 469 -8.76 5.97 50.17
C PHE A 469 -7.69 6.72 50.98
N ASP A 470 -6.48 6.86 50.42
CA ASP A 470 -5.35 7.53 51.09
C ASP A 470 -5.41 9.07 51.00
N ARG A 471 -5.84 9.69 52.10
CA ARG A 471 -5.93 11.15 52.27
C ARG A 471 -4.61 11.93 52.20
N ARG A 472 -3.44 11.28 52.18
CA ARG A 472 -2.15 11.96 51.90
C ARG A 472 -2.02 12.33 50.43
N THR A 473 -2.67 11.57 49.55
CA THR A 473 -2.57 11.65 48.10
C THR A 473 -3.89 12.03 47.42
N GLN A 474 -5.02 11.95 48.14
CA GLN A 474 -6.37 12.22 47.65
C GLN A 474 -7.20 13.05 48.66
N ARG A 475 -8.31 13.65 48.21
CA ARG A 475 -9.29 14.35 49.06
C ARG A 475 -10.71 14.21 48.51
N LEU A 476 -11.67 13.88 49.36
CA LEU A 476 -13.11 13.87 49.01
C LEU A 476 -13.52 15.21 48.38
N THR A 477 -14.17 15.16 47.22
CA THR A 477 -14.50 16.36 46.43
C THR A 477 -15.90 16.30 45.87
N ALA A 478 -16.72 17.31 46.15
CA ALA A 478 -18.04 17.48 45.54
C ALA A 478 -17.91 18.01 44.11
N VAL A 479 -18.63 17.42 43.16
CA VAL A 479 -18.49 17.72 41.72
C VAL A 479 -19.75 18.43 41.21
N SER A 480 -19.59 19.60 40.59
CA SER A 480 -20.67 20.35 39.92
C SER A 480 -21.96 20.50 40.75
N GLY A 481 -21.82 20.75 42.05
CA GLY A 481 -22.93 20.95 43.00
C GLY A 481 -23.63 19.67 43.49
N ARG A 482 -23.07 18.48 43.23
CA ARG A 482 -23.60 17.19 43.70
C ARG A 482 -22.94 16.72 44.99
N SER A 483 -23.62 15.85 45.74
CA SER A 483 -23.04 15.09 46.84
C SER A 483 -21.80 14.30 46.37
N PRO A 484 -20.73 14.19 47.19
CA PRO A 484 -19.51 13.50 46.78
C PRO A 484 -19.65 11.97 46.75
N ALA A 485 -20.76 11.41 47.24
CA ALA A 485 -21.09 9.99 47.13
C ALA A 485 -22.61 9.76 46.99
N TRP A 486 -23.01 8.63 46.39
CA TRP A 486 -24.41 8.17 46.24
C TRP A 486 -24.49 6.65 46.01
N SER A 487 -25.71 6.08 46.01
CA SER A 487 -25.94 4.63 45.85
C SER A 487 -27.12 4.31 44.91
N SER A 488 -27.27 3.04 44.53
CA SER A 488 -28.39 2.53 43.74
C SER A 488 -28.68 1.04 44.00
N GLY A 489 -29.94 0.60 43.88
CA GLY A 489 -30.32 -0.81 43.91
C GLY A 489 -30.52 -1.46 45.29
N LEU A 490 -30.19 -0.77 46.39
CA LEU A 490 -30.50 -1.20 47.76
C LEU A 490 -31.85 -0.60 48.23
N GLU A 491 -32.64 -1.38 48.96
CA GLU A 491 -33.79 -0.86 49.72
C GLU A 491 -33.32 -0.31 51.07
N HIS A 492 -34.07 0.64 51.64
CA HIS A 492 -33.73 1.33 52.89
C HIS A 492 -32.33 2.00 52.93
N ALA A 493 -31.77 2.31 51.75
CA ALA A 493 -30.39 2.73 51.57
C ALA A 493 -30.00 4.02 52.32
N ARG A 494 -28.87 3.98 53.04
CA ARG A 494 -28.27 5.14 53.74
C ARG A 494 -26.77 5.23 53.49
N VAL A 495 -26.31 6.34 52.91
CA VAL A 495 -24.89 6.64 52.66
C VAL A 495 -24.30 7.41 53.85
N GLN A 496 -23.08 7.07 54.28
CA GLN A 496 -22.40 7.68 55.43
C GLN A 496 -20.89 7.86 55.21
N TYR A 497 -20.30 8.79 55.96
CA TYR A 497 -18.89 9.20 55.89
C TYR A 497 -18.21 9.07 57.27
N ALA A 498 -16.93 8.68 57.30
CA ALA A 498 -16.13 8.62 58.53
C ALA A 498 -14.73 9.20 58.37
N ALA A 499 -14.17 9.66 59.49
CA ALA A 499 -12.77 10.07 59.56
C ALA A 499 -11.86 8.83 59.54
N TYR A 500 -10.95 8.76 58.56
CA TYR A 500 -10.01 7.65 58.41
C TYR A 500 -8.64 8.18 58.01
N ALA A 501 -7.58 7.42 58.22
CA ALA A 501 -6.24 7.72 57.72
C ALA A 501 -5.54 6.40 57.39
N MET A 502 -5.11 6.24 56.14
CA MET A 502 -4.33 5.09 55.70
C MET A 502 -2.86 5.33 56.03
N HIS A 503 -2.22 4.41 56.76
CA HIS A 503 -0.78 4.50 57.07
C HIS A 503 0.03 3.70 56.05
N GLU A 504 -0.31 2.43 55.85
CA GLU A 504 0.17 1.56 54.76
C GLU A 504 -0.99 1.04 53.88
N PRO A 505 -0.76 0.68 52.61
CA PRO A 505 -1.82 0.16 51.72
C PRO A 505 -2.53 -1.09 52.26
N ALA A 506 -1.83 -1.91 53.05
CA ALA A 506 -2.41 -3.10 53.66
C ALA A 506 -3.41 -2.76 54.78
N ASP A 507 -3.34 -1.58 55.42
CA ASP A 507 -4.41 -1.10 56.31
C ASP A 507 -5.67 -0.76 55.53
N GLY A 508 -5.50 -0.17 54.34
CA GLY A 508 -6.59 0.09 53.40
C GLY A 508 -7.28 -1.20 52.97
N GLN A 509 -6.50 -2.21 52.59
CA GLN A 509 -7.02 -3.53 52.18
C GLN A 509 -7.78 -4.25 53.30
N ARG A 510 -7.30 -4.21 54.54
CA ARG A 510 -7.89 -4.94 55.69
C ARG A 510 -9.04 -4.19 56.38
N ARG A 511 -9.43 -3.01 55.88
CA ARG A 511 -10.34 -2.10 56.60
C ARG A 511 -11.78 -2.64 56.59
N THR A 512 -12.32 -2.94 57.77
CA THR A 512 -13.78 -3.04 57.96
C THR A 512 -14.40 -1.65 57.97
N CYS A 513 -15.73 -1.59 57.78
CA CYS A 513 -16.50 -0.34 57.88
C CYS A 513 -17.78 -0.54 58.71
N ASP A 514 -17.66 -1.30 59.80
CA ASP A 514 -18.76 -1.50 60.74
C ASP A 514 -18.89 -0.31 61.71
N ASP A 515 -19.72 -0.43 62.74
CA ASP A 515 -19.99 0.68 63.66
C ASP A 515 -18.85 0.95 64.66
N ALA A 516 -17.94 0.01 64.88
CA ALA A 516 -16.71 0.25 65.64
C ALA A 516 -15.68 1.07 64.86
N ASP A 517 -15.79 1.09 63.52
CA ASP A 517 -14.95 1.86 62.61
C ASP A 517 -15.38 3.34 62.47
N GLY A 518 -16.45 3.74 63.17
CA GLY A 518 -17.00 5.10 63.19
C GLY A 518 -16.38 6.05 64.23
N PRO A 519 -17.08 7.14 64.62
CA PRO A 519 -18.47 7.46 64.29
C PRO A 519 -18.71 7.80 62.81
N TRP A 520 -19.91 7.45 62.33
CA TRP A 520 -20.37 7.64 60.95
C TRP A 520 -21.41 8.77 60.85
N PHE A 521 -21.27 9.63 59.85
CA PHE A 521 -22.06 10.85 59.66
C PHE A 521 -22.76 10.85 58.30
N ASP A 522 -23.95 11.47 58.20
CA ASP A 522 -24.68 11.61 56.92
C ASP A 522 -24.19 12.79 56.06
N ASP A 523 -23.43 13.72 56.66
CA ASP A 523 -22.85 14.90 56.03
C ASP A 523 -21.31 14.87 56.21
N PRO A 524 -20.50 14.91 55.13
CA PRO A 524 -19.04 14.92 55.24
C PRO A 524 -18.49 16.17 55.94
N ALA A 525 -19.25 17.28 56.03
CA ALA A 525 -18.86 18.46 56.78
C ALA A 525 -18.98 18.28 58.31
N ALA A 526 -19.82 17.35 58.77
CA ALA A 526 -20.02 17.05 60.20
C ALA A 526 -18.94 16.11 60.79
N VAL A 527 -18.14 15.47 59.95
CA VAL A 527 -17.05 14.58 60.34
C VAL A 527 -15.96 15.36 61.12
N PRO A 528 -15.37 14.82 62.20
CA PRO A 528 -14.32 15.52 62.95
C PRO A 528 -13.11 15.90 62.09
N GLY A 529 -12.89 17.20 61.87
CA GLY A 529 -11.91 17.74 60.92
C GLY A 529 -12.49 18.11 59.54
N GLY A 530 -13.80 18.04 59.36
CA GLY A 530 -14.56 18.38 58.16
C GLY A 530 -14.37 17.39 57.01
N ALA A 531 -14.82 17.78 55.81
CA ALA A 531 -14.74 16.91 54.62
C ALA A 531 -13.29 16.49 54.26
N ALA A 532 -12.29 17.29 54.64
CA ALA A 532 -10.87 16.94 54.49
C ALA A 532 -10.38 15.83 55.45
N ALA A 533 -11.18 15.47 56.46
CA ALA A 533 -10.94 14.32 57.34
C ALA A 533 -11.49 13.00 56.79
N VAL A 534 -12.40 13.04 55.82
CA VAL A 534 -13.03 11.84 55.27
C VAL A 534 -12.04 11.03 54.45
N GLY A 535 -11.91 9.74 54.80
CA GLY A 535 -11.14 8.74 54.07
C GLY A 535 -11.87 7.40 53.91
N ALA A 536 -13.10 7.31 54.43
CA ALA A 536 -13.95 6.14 54.35
C ALA A 536 -15.41 6.57 54.12
N VAL A 537 -16.11 5.88 53.21
CA VAL A 537 -17.50 6.10 52.83
C VAL A 537 -18.21 4.75 52.75
N ARG A 538 -19.42 4.62 53.29
CA ARG A 538 -20.21 3.37 53.24
C ARG A 538 -21.66 3.61 52.86
N VAL A 539 -22.35 2.56 52.44
CA VAL A 539 -23.82 2.48 52.34
C VAL A 539 -24.34 1.21 52.99
N THR A 540 -25.45 1.31 53.72
CA THR A 540 -26.19 0.18 54.31
C THR A 540 -27.57 0.05 53.66
N GLY A 541 -28.08 -1.17 53.43
CA GLY A 541 -29.44 -1.43 52.95
C GLY A 541 -29.69 -2.88 52.52
N ASP A 542 -30.88 -3.20 52.03
CA ASP A 542 -31.30 -4.57 51.68
C ASP A 542 -31.20 -4.85 50.17
N VAL A 543 -30.91 -6.11 49.78
CA VAL A 543 -30.83 -6.53 48.37
C VAL A 543 -31.77 -7.71 48.11
N ARG A 544 -32.87 -7.44 47.37
CA ARG A 544 -33.90 -8.45 47.01
C ARG A 544 -33.32 -9.71 46.35
N GLY A 545 -34.02 -10.83 46.49
CA GLY A 545 -33.73 -12.06 45.73
C GLY A 545 -33.76 -11.80 44.23
N GLY A 546 -32.68 -12.15 43.52
CA GLY A 546 -32.47 -11.82 42.11
C GLY A 546 -31.99 -10.39 41.81
N GLY A 547 -31.64 -9.59 42.83
CA GLY A 547 -31.28 -8.17 42.73
C GLY A 547 -29.76 -7.85 42.71
N ASN A 548 -29.43 -6.57 42.54
CA ASN A 548 -28.07 -6.01 42.55
C ASN A 548 -28.07 -4.62 43.21
N GLY A 549 -26.92 -4.18 43.77
CA GLY A 549 -26.76 -2.84 44.37
C GLY A 549 -25.35 -2.24 44.19
N ALA A 550 -25.21 -0.93 44.39
CA ALA A 550 -23.93 -0.20 44.23
C ALA A 550 -23.78 1.08 45.08
N LEU A 551 -22.53 1.51 45.25
CA LEU A 551 -22.03 2.74 45.89
C LEU A 551 -21.06 3.46 44.92
N TYR A 552 -21.03 4.79 44.97
CA TYR A 552 -20.15 5.64 44.16
C TYR A 552 -19.56 6.77 45.02
N THR A 553 -18.29 7.13 44.80
CA THR A 553 -17.56 8.20 45.53
C THR A 553 -16.72 9.06 44.58
N THR A 554 -16.43 10.32 44.94
CA THR A 554 -15.59 11.25 44.14
C THR A 554 -14.48 11.95 44.95
N VAL A 555 -13.27 11.98 44.40
CA VAL A 555 -12.03 12.44 45.07
C VAL A 555 -11.11 13.20 44.11
N THR A 556 -10.24 14.07 44.62
CA THR A 556 -9.21 14.80 43.84
C THR A 556 -7.81 14.45 44.35
N THR A 557 -6.84 14.27 43.46
CA THR A 557 -5.43 14.01 43.83
C THR A 557 -4.73 15.24 44.41
N LEU A 558 -3.70 15.04 45.23
CA LEU A 558 -2.94 16.09 45.92
C LEU A 558 -1.47 16.11 45.46
N ARG A 559 -0.82 17.29 45.55
CA ARG A 559 0.63 17.43 45.28
C ARG A 559 1.41 16.45 46.15
N SER A 560 2.12 15.54 45.49
CA SER A 560 2.91 14.46 46.08
C SER A 560 4.24 14.37 45.32
N PRO A 561 5.30 13.76 45.88
CA PRO A 561 6.52 13.47 45.13
C PRO A 561 6.25 12.58 43.90
N ASP A 562 7.03 12.74 42.84
CA ASP A 562 6.93 11.89 41.65
C ASP A 562 7.01 10.39 42.01
N GLY A 563 6.23 9.56 41.31
CA GLY A 563 6.13 8.12 41.55
C GLY A 563 5.25 7.72 42.75
N THR A 564 4.70 8.68 43.50
CA THR A 564 3.80 8.36 44.63
C THR A 564 2.50 7.73 44.12
N ARG A 565 2.17 6.54 44.62
CA ARG A 565 0.89 5.86 44.31
C ARG A 565 -0.22 6.32 45.27
N ALA A 566 -1.36 6.69 44.70
CA ALA A 566 -2.58 7.06 45.41
C ALA A 566 -3.56 5.88 45.43
N TYR A 567 -3.81 5.32 46.61
CA TYR A 567 -4.51 4.05 46.81
C TYR A 567 -5.98 4.21 47.17
N ASP A 568 -6.79 3.25 46.70
CA ASP A 568 -8.23 3.19 46.94
C ASP A 568 -8.71 1.72 47.01
N PHE A 569 -9.55 1.38 48.01
CA PHE A 569 -9.99 0.01 48.33
C PHE A 569 -11.50 -0.06 48.58
N ALA A 570 -12.10 -1.25 48.48
CA ALA A 570 -13.51 -1.48 48.76
C ALA A 570 -13.75 -2.77 49.56
N HIS A 571 -14.82 -2.74 50.36
CA HIS A 571 -15.14 -3.79 51.34
C HIS A 571 -16.64 -4.05 51.35
N VAL A 572 -17.05 -5.32 51.43
CA VAL A 572 -18.48 -5.70 51.34
C VAL A 572 -18.88 -6.69 52.43
N HIS A 573 -20.02 -6.42 53.08
CA HIS A 573 -20.70 -7.34 54.01
C HIS A 573 -22.06 -7.74 53.42
N PHE A 574 -22.30 -9.05 53.26
CA PHE A 574 -23.52 -9.59 52.63
C PHE A 574 -24.69 -9.79 53.62
N GLY A 575 -24.67 -9.06 54.73
CA GLY A 575 -25.78 -9.03 55.68
C GLY A 575 -26.02 -10.36 56.41
N ASP A 576 -27.28 -10.66 56.64
CA ASP A 576 -27.74 -11.89 57.31
C ASP A 576 -27.29 -13.19 56.60
N HIS A 577 -27.03 -13.14 55.29
CA HIS A 577 -26.71 -14.31 54.49
C HIS A 577 -25.27 -14.85 54.70
N ARG A 578 -24.29 -13.97 54.94
CA ARG A 578 -22.89 -14.37 55.16
C ARG A 578 -22.26 -13.47 56.25
N PRO A 579 -22.03 -13.99 57.47
CA PRO A 579 -21.63 -13.20 58.63
C PRO A 579 -20.12 -12.88 58.64
N GLY A 580 -19.67 -12.11 57.65
CA GLY A 580 -18.26 -11.71 57.54
C GLY A 580 -17.97 -10.86 56.30
N TRP A 581 -17.06 -9.89 56.48
CA TRP A 581 -16.61 -8.99 55.43
C TRP A 581 -15.81 -9.72 54.33
N VAL A 582 -15.89 -9.16 53.12
CA VAL A 582 -15.11 -9.54 51.95
C VAL A 582 -14.25 -8.34 51.54
N HIS A 583 -12.95 -8.58 51.44
CA HIS A 583 -11.90 -7.60 51.11
C HIS A 583 -11.09 -8.09 49.90
N ASP A 584 -10.30 -7.22 49.29
CA ASP A 584 -9.34 -7.63 48.25
C ASP A 584 -8.31 -8.64 48.78
N GLN A 585 -7.79 -9.50 47.91
CA GLN A 585 -6.87 -10.61 48.25
C GLN A 585 -5.55 -10.58 47.46
N GLN A 586 -5.29 -9.55 46.64
CA GLN A 586 -4.04 -9.39 45.90
C GLN A 586 -2.98 -8.62 46.71
N ASP A 587 -1.83 -8.32 46.12
CA ASP A 587 -0.83 -7.46 46.74
C ASP A 587 -1.36 -6.02 46.87
N PRO A 588 -1.52 -5.48 48.10
CA PRO A 588 -2.04 -4.13 48.31
C PRO A 588 -1.08 -3.03 47.81
N VAL A 589 0.21 -3.33 47.57
CA VAL A 589 1.18 -2.37 47.00
C VAL A 589 0.93 -2.13 45.50
N LEU A 590 0.37 -3.11 44.79
CA LEU A 590 -0.04 -2.93 43.40
C LEU A 590 -1.29 -2.05 43.28
N GLY A 591 -2.25 -2.22 44.21
CA GLY A 591 -3.51 -1.47 44.22
C GLY A 591 -4.29 -1.65 42.91
N ALA A 592 -4.55 -2.89 42.50
CA ALA A 592 -5.17 -3.21 41.19
C ALA A 592 -6.10 -4.45 41.21
N GLY A 593 -6.49 -4.94 42.39
CA GLY A 593 -7.28 -6.17 42.57
C GLY A 593 -8.80 -6.02 42.32
N GLY A 594 -9.55 -7.10 42.50
CA GLY A 594 -11.01 -7.12 42.30
C GLY A 594 -11.79 -6.13 43.18
N LEU A 595 -11.22 -5.76 44.33
CA LEU A 595 -11.72 -4.77 45.28
C LEU A 595 -10.68 -3.67 45.61
N ALA A 596 -9.63 -3.49 44.80
CA ALA A 596 -8.60 -2.46 44.98
C ALA A 596 -8.27 -1.72 43.67
N ASP A 597 -7.91 -0.44 43.72
CA ASP A 597 -7.53 0.36 42.55
C ASP A 597 -6.57 1.51 42.93
N SER A 598 -5.89 2.12 41.96
CA SER A 598 -4.94 3.21 42.24
C SER A 598 -4.53 4.04 41.02
N VAL A 599 -3.87 5.18 41.24
CA VAL A 599 -3.13 5.98 40.25
C VAL A 599 -1.73 6.31 40.76
N VAL A 600 -0.79 6.68 39.89
CA VAL A 600 0.58 7.12 40.22
C VAL A 600 0.72 8.60 39.88
N LEU A 601 1.43 9.36 40.71
CA LEU A 601 1.52 10.83 40.61
C LEU A 601 2.87 11.30 40.05
N THR A 602 2.84 12.39 39.27
CA THR A 602 4.02 13.12 38.76
C THR A 602 3.70 14.62 38.71
N GLU A 603 4.69 15.50 38.64
CA GLU A 603 4.46 16.96 38.58
C GLU A 603 3.70 17.41 37.31
N ASP A 604 4.23 17.13 36.12
CA ASP A 604 3.61 17.44 34.83
C ASP A 604 3.45 16.17 33.98
N LEU A 605 2.46 16.15 33.09
CA LEU A 605 2.31 15.11 32.06
C LEU A 605 2.44 15.70 30.66
N ALA A 606 3.45 15.23 29.93
CA ALA A 606 3.64 15.48 28.51
C ALA A 606 2.95 14.37 27.71
N ARG A 607 2.13 14.74 26.73
CA ARG A 607 1.43 13.81 25.82
C ARG A 607 1.46 14.37 24.41
N VAL A 608 1.55 13.51 23.41
CA VAL A 608 1.52 13.87 21.99
C VAL A 608 0.47 13.04 21.28
N THR A 609 -0.16 13.60 20.25
CA THR A 609 -0.91 12.83 19.24
C THR A 609 -0.32 13.08 17.87
N LYS A 610 -0.39 12.08 16.98
CA LYS A 610 0.15 12.10 15.62
C LYS A 610 -0.96 11.71 14.66
N ALA A 611 -1.08 12.47 13.57
CA ALA A 611 -2.10 12.28 12.53
C ALA A 611 -1.52 12.63 11.16
N VAL A 612 -2.24 12.31 10.10
CA VAL A 612 -2.03 12.86 8.75
C VAL A 612 -2.91 14.09 8.56
N VAL A 613 -2.40 15.11 7.86
CA VAL A 613 -3.22 16.24 7.39
C VAL A 613 -3.97 15.77 6.15
N ASP A 614 -5.27 15.48 6.28
CA ASP A 614 -6.08 15.00 5.16
C ASP A 614 -6.20 16.10 4.08
N PRO A 615 -6.18 15.76 2.78
CA PRO A 615 -6.25 16.74 1.70
C PRO A 615 -7.43 17.71 1.83
N GLY A 616 -7.13 19.02 1.85
CA GLY A 616 -8.12 20.09 2.04
C GLY A 616 -8.55 20.34 3.49
N SER A 617 -8.07 19.55 4.45
CA SER A 617 -8.22 19.80 5.90
C SER A 617 -7.10 20.69 6.43
N ASN A 618 -7.16 21.03 7.73
CA ASN A 618 -6.13 21.82 8.40
C ASN A 618 -5.45 21.02 9.52
N ALA A 619 -4.28 21.49 9.95
CA ALA A 619 -3.45 20.79 10.94
C ALA A 619 -4.06 20.74 12.36
N GLU A 620 -4.94 21.67 12.73
CA GLU A 620 -5.56 21.69 14.06
C GLU A 620 -6.63 20.59 14.16
N ASP A 621 -7.51 20.51 13.15
CA ASP A 621 -8.74 19.70 13.13
C ASP A 621 -8.78 18.83 11.86
N THR A 622 -7.80 17.94 11.71
CA THR A 622 -7.78 16.93 10.64
C THR A 622 -8.66 15.73 11.04
N PRO A 623 -9.49 15.17 10.14
CA PRO A 623 -10.24 13.94 10.41
C PRO A 623 -9.34 12.71 10.65
N ASP A 624 -8.06 12.77 10.23
CA ASP A 624 -7.07 11.69 10.27
C ASP A 624 -7.54 10.41 9.56
N THR A 625 -8.24 10.59 8.44
CA THR A 625 -8.88 9.52 7.66
C THR A 625 -7.96 8.91 6.59
N THR A 626 -6.87 9.59 6.21
CA THR A 626 -5.85 9.05 5.30
C THR A 626 -5.19 7.81 5.91
N ALA A 627 -5.57 6.63 5.43
CA ALA A 627 -5.05 5.34 5.89
C ALA A 627 -3.98 4.75 4.94
N THR A 628 -3.80 5.33 3.76
CA THR A 628 -3.06 4.76 2.64
C THR A 628 -2.33 5.83 1.82
N VAL A 629 -1.27 5.42 1.13
CA VAL A 629 -0.43 6.27 0.28
C VAL A 629 0.13 5.45 -0.88
N LEU A 630 0.24 6.04 -2.07
CA LEU A 630 0.89 5.42 -3.22
C LEU A 630 2.42 5.55 -3.10
N ALA A 631 3.18 4.51 -3.45
CA ALA A 631 4.62 4.63 -3.59
C ALA A 631 4.99 5.75 -4.60
N GLY A 632 5.93 6.63 -4.21
CA GLY A 632 6.29 7.85 -4.95
C GLY A 632 5.57 9.13 -4.50
N ASN A 633 4.48 9.05 -3.72
CA ASN A 633 3.74 10.23 -3.27
C ASN A 633 4.27 10.84 -1.96
N THR A 634 3.90 12.10 -1.72
CA THR A 634 4.19 12.83 -0.46
C THR A 634 3.03 12.68 0.55
N VAL A 635 3.36 12.68 1.84
CA VAL A 635 2.42 12.65 2.98
C VAL A 635 2.73 13.81 3.93
N ASP A 636 1.70 14.54 4.34
CA ASP A 636 1.80 15.60 5.34
C ASP A 636 1.42 15.07 6.74
N PHE A 637 2.36 15.07 7.67
CA PHE A 637 2.14 14.68 9.06
C PHE A 637 1.88 15.89 9.95
N VAL A 638 1.10 15.69 11.02
CA VAL A 638 0.93 16.66 12.10
C VAL A 638 1.12 16.02 13.48
N LEU A 639 1.88 16.71 14.32
CA LEU A 639 2.16 16.38 15.71
C LEU A 639 1.47 17.42 16.62
N ARG A 640 0.66 16.98 17.57
CA ARG A 640 0.02 17.84 18.57
C ARG A 640 0.53 17.49 19.97
N PRO A 641 1.64 18.10 20.42
CA PRO A 641 2.13 17.91 21.79
C PRO A 641 1.32 18.75 22.78
N THR A 642 1.28 18.31 24.02
CA THR A 642 0.59 18.96 25.14
C THR A 642 1.39 18.72 26.42
N LEU A 643 1.36 19.70 27.33
CA LEU A 643 1.94 19.60 28.67
C LEU A 643 0.86 20.01 29.68
N THR A 644 0.59 19.17 30.69
CA THR A 644 -0.58 19.34 31.57
C THR A 644 -0.23 19.22 33.04
N ASN A 645 -0.85 20.09 33.87
CA ASN A 645 -0.68 20.15 35.32
C ASN A 645 -2.02 20.51 35.98
N GLY A 646 -2.62 19.59 36.73
CA GLY A 646 -3.96 19.77 37.31
C GLY A 646 -4.05 20.76 38.48
N LEU A 647 -2.92 21.30 38.95
CA LEU A 647 -2.89 22.36 39.99
C LEU A 647 -2.83 23.77 39.39
N ALA A 648 -2.56 23.89 38.09
CA ALA A 648 -2.42 25.16 37.36
C ALA A 648 -1.38 26.14 37.96
N ASP A 649 -0.34 25.60 38.63
CA ASP A 649 0.79 26.36 39.18
C ASP A 649 2.18 25.85 38.71
N GLY A 650 2.19 25.04 37.64
CA GLY A 650 3.40 24.60 36.95
C GLY A 650 4.18 25.76 36.33
N ARG A 651 5.48 25.56 36.11
CA ARG A 651 6.39 26.60 35.56
C ARG A 651 6.70 26.33 34.08
N PRO A 652 7.01 27.37 33.28
CA PRO A 652 7.61 27.18 31.96
C PRO A 652 8.82 26.24 32.03
N THR A 653 8.87 25.28 31.12
CA THR A 653 9.89 24.23 31.09
C THR A 653 10.16 23.79 29.65
N ALA A 654 11.34 23.24 29.40
CA ALA A 654 11.71 22.75 28.08
C ALA A 654 11.01 21.43 27.76
N MET A 655 10.53 21.30 26.53
CA MET A 655 9.92 20.08 26.00
C MET A 655 10.60 19.69 24.69
N THR A 656 10.91 18.39 24.52
CA THR A 656 11.51 17.87 23.29
C THR A 656 10.56 16.90 22.60
N VAL A 657 10.32 17.10 21.30
CA VAL A 657 9.55 16.21 20.43
C VAL A 657 10.54 15.56 19.45
N ARG A 658 10.50 14.23 19.33
CA ARG A 658 11.34 13.47 18.39
C ARG A 658 10.48 12.52 17.57
N ASP A 659 10.67 12.53 16.27
CA ASP A 659 9.89 11.77 15.31
C ASP A 659 10.86 10.94 14.45
N VAL A 660 10.61 9.64 14.31
CA VAL A 660 11.48 8.73 13.55
C VAL A 660 10.70 8.21 12.35
N LEU A 661 11.17 8.58 11.16
CA LEU A 661 10.51 8.21 9.92
C LEU A 661 10.66 6.69 9.65
N PRO A 662 9.62 6.04 9.09
CA PRO A 662 9.72 4.64 8.70
C PRO A 662 10.69 4.45 7.53
N GLY A 663 11.13 3.20 7.35
CA GLY A 663 11.88 2.81 6.14
C GLY A 663 11.08 3.10 4.87
N HIS A 664 11.80 3.37 3.78
CA HIS A 664 11.25 3.82 2.50
C HIS A 664 10.52 5.18 2.54
N THR A 665 10.87 6.05 3.49
CA THR A 665 10.40 7.43 3.53
C THR A 665 11.51 8.42 3.85
N SER A 666 11.40 9.63 3.30
CA SER A 666 12.37 10.71 3.49
C SER A 666 11.69 12.06 3.76
N PHE A 667 12.26 12.85 4.66
CA PHE A 667 11.78 14.20 4.99
C PHE A 667 11.98 15.15 3.80
N VAL A 668 10.95 15.94 3.48
CA VAL A 668 11.04 17.01 2.47
C VAL A 668 11.65 18.26 3.12
N PRO A 669 12.83 18.74 2.69
CA PRO A 669 13.44 19.95 3.24
C PRO A 669 12.49 21.15 3.19
N ASP A 670 12.61 22.03 4.19
CA ASP A 670 11.84 23.27 4.35
C ASP A 670 10.30 23.14 4.41
N SER A 671 9.75 21.93 4.39
CA SER A 671 8.30 21.65 4.53
C SER A 671 7.75 21.84 5.95
N ALA A 672 8.63 21.94 6.95
CA ALA A 672 8.24 21.88 8.36
C ALA A 672 7.87 23.27 8.93
N SER A 673 6.72 23.33 9.61
CA SER A 673 6.23 24.54 10.32
C SER A 673 7.18 25.09 11.39
N LEU A 674 8.05 24.23 11.94
CA LEU A 674 9.22 24.56 12.74
C LEU A 674 10.39 23.75 12.19
N THR A 675 11.57 24.36 12.02
CA THR A 675 12.75 23.66 11.48
C THR A 675 13.25 22.59 12.46
N PRO A 676 13.30 21.29 12.08
CA PRO A 676 13.88 20.25 12.92
C PRO A 676 15.41 20.24 12.83
N VAL A 677 16.07 19.71 13.86
CA VAL A 677 17.38 19.07 13.68
C VAL A 677 17.14 17.70 13.07
N VAL A 678 17.77 17.42 11.93
CA VAL A 678 17.66 16.14 11.22
C VAL A 678 18.95 15.34 11.41
N ASP A 679 18.83 14.12 11.92
CA ASP A 679 19.93 13.15 11.98
C ASP A 679 19.47 11.73 11.60
N THR A 680 20.38 10.75 11.63
CA THR A 680 20.09 9.35 11.28
C THR A 680 20.27 8.43 12.48
N VAL A 681 19.41 7.43 12.57
CA VAL A 681 19.42 6.39 13.61
C VAL A 681 19.39 5.01 12.98
N THR A 682 20.07 4.04 13.60
CA THR A 682 19.94 2.62 13.25
C THR A 682 18.77 2.02 14.03
N ALA A 683 17.83 1.38 13.34
CA ALA A 683 16.72 0.67 13.95
C ALA A 683 17.11 -0.78 14.34
N GLU A 684 16.26 -1.48 15.10
CA GLU A 684 16.53 -2.84 15.59
C GLU A 684 16.71 -3.89 14.46
N ASP A 685 16.18 -3.60 13.28
CA ASP A 685 16.33 -4.40 12.04
C ASP A 685 17.66 -4.14 11.30
N GLY A 686 18.49 -3.20 11.79
CA GLY A 686 19.73 -2.76 11.15
C GLY A 686 19.56 -1.72 10.04
N SER A 687 18.33 -1.32 9.71
CA SER A 687 18.06 -0.24 8.75
C SER A 687 18.51 1.12 9.30
N THR A 688 18.93 2.02 8.41
CA THR A 688 19.16 3.43 8.75
C THR A 688 17.91 4.23 8.46
N ARG A 689 17.45 5.03 9.42
CA ARG A 689 16.22 5.83 9.33
C ARG A 689 16.50 7.28 9.71
N GLN A 690 15.75 8.23 9.14
CA GLN A 690 15.83 9.64 9.51
C GLN A 690 15.07 9.91 10.82
N ARG A 691 15.62 10.80 11.65
CA ARG A 691 14.99 11.31 12.86
C ARG A 691 14.94 12.83 12.82
N LEU A 692 13.76 13.37 13.13
CA LEU A 692 13.47 14.80 13.24
C LEU A 692 13.37 15.16 14.73
N THR A 693 14.07 16.19 15.18
CA THR A 693 14.04 16.65 16.57
C THR A 693 13.68 18.13 16.66
N TRP A 694 12.68 18.45 17.47
CA TRP A 694 12.30 19.82 17.86
C TRP A 694 12.45 20.00 19.37
N THR A 695 12.94 21.17 19.78
CA THR A 695 13.02 21.60 21.19
C THR A 695 12.23 22.88 21.34
N LEU A 696 11.38 22.95 22.38
CA LEU A 696 10.57 24.10 22.74
C LEU A 696 10.96 24.49 24.18
N ASP A 697 11.68 25.60 24.37
CA ASP A 697 12.38 25.86 25.65
C ASP A 697 11.50 26.42 26.78
N ASP A 698 10.46 27.21 26.45
CA ASP A 698 9.59 27.93 27.40
C ASP A 698 8.12 27.47 27.31
N VAL A 699 7.83 26.19 27.57
CA VAL A 699 6.44 25.65 27.51
C VAL A 699 5.74 25.75 28.86
N THR A 700 4.70 26.57 28.96
CA THR A 700 3.83 26.64 30.16
C THR A 700 2.87 25.43 30.24
N PRO A 701 2.84 24.68 31.36
CA PRO A 701 1.86 23.61 31.56
C PRO A 701 0.42 24.14 31.54
N GLY A 702 -0.44 23.51 30.72
CA GLY A 702 -1.86 23.87 30.56
C GLY A 702 -2.16 24.91 29.48
N GLU A 703 -1.16 25.56 28.89
CA GLU A 703 -1.36 26.44 27.72
C GLU A 703 -1.40 25.64 26.40
N ARG A 704 -1.99 26.23 25.36
CA ARG A 704 -2.11 25.60 24.04
C ARG A 704 -0.78 25.71 23.28
N ILE A 705 -0.23 24.57 22.91
CA ILE A 705 0.92 24.47 22.00
C ILE A 705 0.39 24.37 20.56
N ALA A 706 1.03 25.05 19.61
CA ALA A 706 0.67 24.96 18.20
C ALA A 706 1.06 23.59 17.61
N PRO A 707 0.29 23.02 16.66
CA PRO A 707 0.67 21.79 15.97
C PRO A 707 1.95 21.96 15.16
N ILE A 708 2.80 20.93 15.15
CA ILE A 708 3.99 20.85 14.31
C ILE A 708 3.65 20.01 13.07
N THR A 709 3.61 20.63 11.90
CA THR A 709 3.50 19.93 10.60
C THR A 709 4.85 19.75 9.91
N TYR A 710 4.97 18.69 9.11
CA TYR A 710 6.05 18.46 8.15
C TYR A 710 5.60 17.50 7.03
N SER A 711 6.29 17.49 5.88
CA SER A 711 6.02 16.58 4.76
C SER A 711 7.12 15.51 4.61
N ALA A 712 6.74 14.31 4.17
CA ALA A 712 7.67 13.23 3.84
C ALA A 712 7.26 12.50 2.55
N VAL A 713 8.23 12.18 1.68
CA VAL A 713 8.02 11.37 0.47
C VAL A 713 8.09 9.89 0.83
N VAL A 714 7.15 9.10 0.31
CA VAL A 714 7.27 7.63 0.24
C VAL A 714 8.01 7.28 -1.04
N GLU A 715 9.09 6.53 -0.94
CA GLU A 715 9.93 6.16 -2.08
C GLU A 715 9.14 5.38 -3.15
N GLN A 716 9.47 5.55 -4.42
CA GLN A 716 8.80 4.84 -5.53
C GLN A 716 9.01 3.31 -5.47
N GLY A 717 10.13 2.87 -4.88
CA GLY A 717 10.41 1.46 -4.58
C GLY A 717 9.88 0.96 -3.23
N ALA A 718 9.03 1.72 -2.54
CA ALA A 718 8.45 1.28 -1.27
C ALA A 718 7.51 0.06 -1.48
N PRO A 719 7.74 -1.07 -0.78
CA PRO A 719 6.92 -2.26 -0.96
C PRO A 719 5.49 -2.04 -0.42
N ALA A 720 4.51 -2.65 -1.08
CA ALA A 720 3.12 -2.63 -0.61
C ALA A 720 2.99 -3.29 0.78
N GLY A 721 2.60 -2.52 1.79
CA GLY A 721 2.69 -2.94 3.18
C GLY A 721 2.37 -1.81 4.16
N SER A 722 2.49 -2.07 5.46
CA SER A 722 2.25 -1.06 6.50
C SER A 722 3.57 -0.39 6.91
N ILE A 723 3.64 0.93 6.79
CA ILE A 723 4.68 1.77 7.39
C ILE A 723 4.12 2.42 8.66
N THR A 724 4.84 2.35 9.78
CA THR A 724 4.45 3.02 11.03
C THR A 724 5.44 4.11 11.35
N ASN A 725 4.95 5.36 11.39
CA ASN A 725 5.72 6.53 11.76
C ASN A 725 5.47 6.84 13.24
N SER A 726 6.53 7.01 14.03
CA SER A 726 6.48 7.04 15.50
C SER A 726 7.09 8.33 16.06
N VAL A 727 6.36 9.01 16.95
CA VAL A 727 6.80 10.23 17.65
C VAL A 727 6.81 10.02 19.16
N VAL A 728 7.83 10.54 19.84
CA VAL A 728 7.91 10.60 21.30
C VAL A 728 8.07 12.04 21.78
N VAL A 729 7.36 12.40 22.85
CA VAL A 729 7.54 13.67 23.58
C VAL A 729 8.19 13.43 24.94
N SER A 730 8.92 14.42 25.44
CA SER A 730 9.55 14.38 26.76
C SER A 730 9.65 15.77 27.40
N ALA A 731 9.46 15.81 28.72
CA ALA A 731 9.65 16.99 29.57
C ALA A 731 10.38 16.57 30.87
N PRO A 732 11.22 17.42 31.50
CA PRO A 732 12.05 17.06 32.66
C PRO A 732 11.29 16.56 33.91
N THR A 733 10.04 16.99 34.06
CA THR A 733 9.12 16.76 35.19
C THR A 733 8.11 15.64 34.97
N ASP A 734 8.08 15.04 33.77
CA ASP A 734 7.22 13.88 33.47
C ASP A 734 7.98 12.58 33.71
N ARG A 735 7.58 11.82 34.74
CA ARG A 735 8.14 10.49 35.06
C ARG A 735 7.39 9.31 34.45
N SER A 736 6.33 9.56 33.67
CA SER A 736 5.57 8.48 33.05
C SER A 736 6.40 7.70 32.03
N ASP A 737 6.15 6.38 31.97
CA ASP A 737 6.83 5.46 31.06
C ASP A 737 6.73 5.97 29.61
N GLU A 738 7.79 5.82 28.82
CA GLU A 738 7.87 6.42 27.48
C GLU A 738 6.69 6.03 26.57
N ARG A 739 6.17 4.80 26.70
CA ARG A 739 4.97 4.32 26.00
C ARG A 739 3.71 5.18 26.16
N TRP A 740 3.64 6.03 27.20
CA TRP A 740 2.54 6.97 27.40
C TRP A 740 2.79 8.34 26.78
N ARG A 741 4.03 8.61 26.37
CA ARG A 741 4.49 9.82 25.69
C ARG A 741 4.84 9.58 24.22
N THR A 742 4.68 8.35 23.74
CA THR A 742 4.78 7.96 22.33
C THR A 742 3.40 7.98 21.68
N ALA A 743 3.33 8.44 20.44
CA ALA A 743 2.19 8.25 19.55
C ALA A 743 2.66 7.72 18.20
N GLU A 744 1.88 6.85 17.59
CA GLU A 744 2.21 6.22 16.31
C GLU A 744 1.11 6.45 15.30
N ARG A 745 1.48 6.59 14.03
CA ARG A 745 0.53 6.60 12.92
C ARG A 745 0.99 5.65 11.82
N GLY A 746 0.25 4.56 11.67
CA GLY A 746 0.41 3.60 10.59
C GLY A 746 -0.27 4.07 9.30
N LEU A 747 0.38 3.85 8.16
CA LEU A 747 -0.17 4.02 6.82
C LEU A 747 0.12 2.77 6.00
N ARG A 748 -0.78 2.41 5.08
CA ARG A 748 -0.54 1.34 4.13
C ARG A 748 -0.05 1.91 2.78
N VAL A 749 1.20 1.59 2.44
CA VAL A 749 1.75 1.78 1.10
C VAL A 749 1.01 0.88 0.13
N VAL A 750 0.63 1.45 -1.02
CA VAL A 750 0.05 0.76 -2.17
C VAL A 750 0.98 0.99 -3.36
N THR A 751 1.19 -0.04 -4.16
CA THR A 751 1.89 0.02 -5.44
C THR A 751 0.88 -0.18 -6.57
N THR A 752 1.16 0.41 -7.74
CA THR A 752 0.55 -0.01 -9.01
C THR A 752 1.44 -1.07 -9.64
N GLY A 753 0.93 -2.30 -9.76
CA GLY A 753 1.71 -3.40 -10.30
C GLY A 753 1.93 -3.30 -11.82
N GLY A 754 2.81 -4.15 -12.37
CA GLY A 754 2.95 -4.36 -13.80
C GLY A 754 4.40 -4.47 -14.26
N VAL A 755 4.71 -3.83 -15.39
CA VAL A 755 6.08 -3.81 -15.94
C VAL A 755 6.38 -2.44 -16.56
N GLY A 756 7.59 -1.95 -16.31
CA GLY A 756 8.19 -0.83 -17.02
C GLY A 756 9.26 -1.34 -17.99
N VAL A 757 9.21 -0.91 -19.25
CA VAL A 757 10.20 -1.21 -20.29
C VAL A 757 10.74 0.07 -20.92
N GLU A 758 12.06 0.24 -20.81
CA GLU A 758 12.79 1.41 -21.29
C GLU A 758 13.83 0.97 -22.32
N LYS A 759 13.97 1.71 -23.42
CA LYS A 759 15.10 1.59 -24.34
C LYS A 759 15.91 2.88 -24.33
N THR A 760 17.19 2.76 -24.01
CA THR A 760 18.10 3.90 -23.84
C THR A 760 19.28 3.78 -24.78
N ALA A 761 19.48 4.75 -25.67
CA ALA A 761 20.71 4.88 -26.43
C ALA A 761 21.89 5.13 -25.49
N LEU A 762 22.95 4.32 -25.57
CA LEU A 762 24.14 4.49 -24.71
C LEU A 762 24.96 5.73 -25.10
N ALA A 763 24.86 6.14 -26.36
CA ALA A 763 25.31 7.42 -26.87
C ALA A 763 24.24 7.92 -27.86
N PRO A 764 23.45 8.96 -27.53
CA PRO A 764 22.43 9.51 -28.44
C PRO A 764 22.99 10.12 -29.72
N ILE A 765 24.28 10.49 -29.71
CA ILE A 765 25.03 11.00 -30.85
C ILE A 765 26.35 10.23 -30.95
N VAL A 766 26.68 9.71 -32.14
CA VAL A 766 27.88 8.88 -32.40
C VAL A 766 28.61 9.33 -33.66
N VAL A 767 29.92 9.08 -33.78
CA VAL A 767 30.66 9.41 -35.01
C VAL A 767 30.41 8.35 -36.08
N ALA A 768 30.36 8.72 -37.36
CA ALA A 768 30.21 7.77 -38.47
C ALA A 768 31.22 6.58 -38.38
N GLY A 769 30.70 5.36 -38.40
CA GLY A 769 31.48 4.13 -38.17
C GLY A 769 31.75 3.75 -36.70
N ASP A 770 31.23 4.51 -35.72
CA ASP A 770 30.99 4.00 -34.36
C ASP A 770 29.80 3.02 -34.37
N ALA A 771 29.76 2.11 -33.39
CA ALA A 771 28.62 1.22 -33.21
C ALA A 771 27.42 1.97 -32.62
N VAL A 772 26.23 1.68 -33.12
CA VAL A 772 24.98 2.23 -32.60
C VAL A 772 24.46 1.29 -31.51
N GLU A 773 24.54 1.71 -30.25
CA GLU A 773 24.22 0.87 -29.10
C GLU A 773 23.03 1.35 -28.27
N TRP A 774 22.14 0.42 -27.91
CA TRP A 774 21.06 0.61 -26.95
C TRP A 774 21.12 -0.40 -25.80
N ASP A 775 20.69 0.04 -24.63
CA ASP A 775 20.31 -0.78 -23.48
C ASP A 775 18.79 -0.99 -23.49
N LEU A 776 18.35 -2.24 -23.43
CA LEU A 776 16.94 -2.66 -23.40
C LEU A 776 16.64 -3.12 -21.98
N ARG A 777 15.81 -2.39 -21.23
CA ARG A 777 15.54 -2.64 -19.81
C ARG A 777 14.12 -3.09 -19.56
N ALA A 778 13.96 -4.15 -18.78
CA ALA A 778 12.67 -4.63 -18.30
C ALA A 778 12.67 -4.67 -16.77
N THR A 779 11.90 -3.79 -16.13
CA THR A 779 11.76 -3.70 -14.68
C THR A 779 10.41 -4.24 -14.24
N ASN A 780 10.42 -5.25 -13.37
CA ASN A 780 9.20 -5.73 -12.74
C ASN A 780 8.71 -4.71 -11.70
N THR A 781 7.58 -4.07 -11.95
CA THR A 781 6.92 -3.15 -11.00
C THR A 781 5.75 -3.80 -10.27
N ASP A 782 5.51 -5.09 -10.51
CA ASP A 782 4.46 -5.90 -9.88
C ASP A 782 4.84 -6.45 -8.50
N ASP A 783 3.84 -6.90 -7.74
CA ASP A 783 4.02 -7.54 -6.42
C ASP A 783 4.34 -9.05 -6.50
N THR A 784 4.40 -9.59 -7.73
CA THR A 784 4.72 -10.99 -8.04
C THR A 784 5.79 -11.08 -9.13
N ASP A 785 6.56 -12.17 -9.17
CA ASP A 785 7.62 -12.32 -10.17
C ASP A 785 7.05 -12.39 -11.59
N LEU A 786 7.61 -11.64 -12.54
CA LEU A 786 7.31 -11.81 -13.97
C LEU A 786 7.97 -13.11 -14.47
N ARG A 787 7.24 -13.89 -15.27
CA ARG A 787 7.66 -15.23 -15.73
C ARG A 787 7.67 -15.35 -17.23
N ASP A 788 8.54 -16.23 -17.74
CA ASP A 788 8.65 -16.55 -19.17
C ASP A 788 8.76 -15.27 -20.04
N LEU A 789 9.78 -14.45 -19.73
CA LEU A 789 9.97 -13.16 -20.39
C LEU A 789 10.28 -13.37 -21.88
N ASP A 790 9.61 -12.62 -22.74
CA ASP A 790 9.72 -12.72 -24.20
C ASP A 790 9.82 -11.32 -24.79
N VAL A 791 11.04 -10.93 -25.16
CA VAL A 791 11.40 -9.57 -25.63
C VAL A 791 11.75 -9.63 -27.11
N ILE A 792 11.13 -8.80 -27.94
CA ILE A 792 11.38 -8.71 -29.39
C ILE A 792 11.85 -7.30 -29.75
N ASP A 793 13.06 -7.17 -30.28
CA ASP A 793 13.63 -5.93 -30.83
C ASP A 793 13.69 -6.06 -32.36
N VAL A 794 13.08 -5.10 -33.08
CA VAL A 794 13.08 -5.04 -34.55
C VAL A 794 14.02 -3.93 -34.95
N LEU A 795 15.05 -4.26 -35.76
CA LEU A 795 16.14 -3.35 -36.04
C LEU A 795 15.69 -2.14 -36.89
N PRO A 796 16.41 -1.00 -36.82
CA PRO A 796 16.06 0.22 -37.57
C PRO A 796 15.92 -0.06 -39.07
N HIS A 797 14.80 0.37 -39.66
CA HIS A 797 14.57 0.22 -41.10
C HIS A 797 13.94 1.48 -41.69
N ARG A 798 14.25 1.75 -42.97
CA ARG A 798 13.75 2.93 -43.66
C ARG A 798 12.23 2.85 -43.79
N GLY A 799 11.53 3.87 -43.29
CA GLY A 799 10.07 3.91 -43.26
C GLY A 799 9.44 3.40 -41.96
N ASP A 800 10.24 3.05 -40.95
CA ASP A 800 9.71 2.87 -39.59
C ASP A 800 9.17 4.20 -39.01
N PRO A 801 8.21 4.15 -38.06
CA PRO A 801 7.62 5.34 -37.47
C PRO A 801 8.42 5.87 -36.25
N TYR A 802 9.73 5.62 -36.18
CA TYR A 802 10.61 5.97 -35.06
C TYR A 802 11.70 7.01 -35.44
N GLY A 803 11.54 7.64 -36.60
CA GLY A 803 12.45 8.67 -37.12
C GLY A 803 13.69 8.12 -37.81
N THR A 804 13.68 6.86 -38.23
CA THR A 804 14.81 6.24 -38.94
C THR A 804 14.96 6.75 -40.37
N ALA A 805 16.09 7.42 -40.62
CA ALA A 805 16.49 7.95 -41.92
C ALA A 805 18.01 7.88 -42.04
N PHE A 806 18.54 6.87 -42.73
CA PHE A 806 19.98 6.63 -42.84
C PHE A 806 20.45 6.22 -44.25
N HIS A 807 21.70 6.54 -44.57
CA HIS A 807 22.39 6.12 -45.79
C HIS A 807 23.11 4.77 -45.62
N GLY A 808 23.36 4.09 -46.74
CA GLY A 808 24.02 2.78 -46.73
C GLY A 808 23.17 1.67 -46.07
N SER A 809 23.76 0.87 -45.20
CA SER A 809 23.14 -0.30 -44.54
C SER A 809 23.49 -0.42 -43.05
N VAL A 810 22.70 -1.21 -42.32
CA VAL A 810 22.88 -1.52 -40.90
C VAL A 810 22.85 -3.04 -40.70
N GLU A 811 23.64 -3.55 -39.76
CA GLU A 811 23.66 -4.98 -39.38
C GLU A 811 23.87 -5.14 -37.86
N LEU A 812 23.52 -6.32 -37.32
CA LEU A 812 23.80 -6.65 -35.92
C LEU A 812 25.32 -6.90 -35.75
N ALA A 813 26.02 -6.09 -34.97
CA ALA A 813 27.49 -6.14 -34.90
C ALA A 813 28.02 -7.41 -34.22
N GLN A 814 27.23 -7.99 -33.31
CA GLN A 814 27.61 -9.13 -32.47
C GLN A 814 26.35 -9.79 -31.88
N PRO A 815 26.38 -11.09 -31.53
CA PRO A 815 25.29 -11.73 -30.80
C PRO A 815 24.99 -11.01 -29.47
N VAL A 816 23.70 -10.91 -29.13
CA VAL A 816 23.27 -10.34 -27.85
C VAL A 816 23.66 -11.29 -26.72
N ALA A 817 24.31 -10.76 -25.68
CA ALA A 817 24.72 -11.53 -24.51
C ALA A 817 23.52 -12.00 -23.68
N VAL A 818 23.65 -13.16 -23.03
CA VAL A 818 22.58 -13.83 -22.26
C VAL A 818 23.02 -14.25 -20.86
N ASP A 819 22.09 -14.13 -19.91
CA ASP A 819 22.16 -14.73 -18.59
C ASP A 819 21.81 -16.22 -18.68
N ALA A 820 22.82 -17.04 -18.95
CA ALA A 820 22.67 -18.49 -19.11
C ALA A 820 22.23 -19.21 -17.82
N ASP A 821 22.57 -18.66 -16.64
CA ASP A 821 22.14 -19.20 -15.35
C ASP A 821 20.64 -18.91 -15.08
N ALA A 822 20.11 -17.83 -15.64
CA ALA A 822 18.67 -17.58 -15.73
C ALA A 822 17.95 -18.35 -16.86
N GLY A 823 18.68 -19.18 -17.62
CA GLY A 823 18.16 -19.89 -18.77
C GLY A 823 17.65 -18.95 -19.86
N GLU A 824 18.41 -17.89 -20.17
CA GLU A 824 18.14 -17.03 -21.32
C GLU A 824 18.61 -17.63 -22.66
N SER A 825 17.91 -17.29 -23.74
CA SER A 825 18.33 -17.62 -25.10
C SER A 825 17.86 -16.57 -26.11
N VAL A 826 18.69 -16.28 -27.12
CA VAL A 826 18.34 -15.37 -28.23
C VAL A 826 18.01 -16.16 -29.48
N ARG A 827 17.03 -15.65 -30.24
CA ARG A 827 16.69 -16.09 -31.60
C ARG A 827 16.71 -14.90 -32.55
N TYR A 828 16.98 -15.15 -33.81
CA TYR A 828 17.09 -14.15 -34.86
C TYR A 828 16.20 -14.52 -36.06
N THR A 829 15.85 -13.54 -36.90
CA THR A 829 15.11 -13.76 -38.14
C THR A 829 15.62 -12.85 -39.26
N HIS A 830 15.37 -13.23 -40.51
CA HIS A 830 15.58 -12.39 -41.70
C HIS A 830 14.27 -11.87 -42.31
N ARG A 831 13.12 -12.11 -41.67
CA ARG A 831 11.83 -11.65 -42.16
C ARG A 831 11.82 -10.12 -42.22
N ALA A 832 11.31 -9.53 -43.28
CA ALA A 832 11.26 -8.08 -43.49
C ALA A 832 10.79 -7.36 -42.20
N ALA A 833 11.51 -6.30 -41.80
CA ALA A 833 11.39 -5.73 -40.45
C ALA A 833 10.01 -5.13 -40.19
N GLU A 834 9.40 -4.53 -41.22
CA GLU A 834 8.03 -4.02 -41.23
C GLU A 834 6.95 -5.11 -41.03
N ASP A 835 7.34 -6.37 -41.17
CA ASP A 835 6.49 -7.56 -41.22
C ASP A 835 6.58 -8.39 -39.92
N VAL A 836 7.48 -8.02 -38.99
CA VAL A 836 7.70 -8.67 -37.68
C VAL A 836 6.89 -7.97 -36.58
N ALA A 837 5.99 -8.71 -35.91
CA ALA A 837 5.25 -8.21 -34.76
C ALA A 837 6.14 -8.12 -33.50
N LEU A 838 6.00 -7.03 -32.74
CA LEU A 838 6.67 -6.83 -31.44
C LEU A 838 6.04 -7.64 -30.28
N ASP A 839 4.85 -8.21 -30.47
CA ASP A 839 4.22 -9.10 -29.48
C ASP A 839 4.65 -10.55 -29.73
N GLY A 840 5.33 -11.17 -28.76
CA GLY A 840 5.74 -12.57 -28.82
C GLY A 840 4.56 -13.57 -28.88
N ALA A 841 3.37 -13.15 -28.42
CA ALA A 841 2.12 -13.90 -28.50
C ALA A 841 1.40 -13.77 -29.87
N ASP A 842 1.86 -12.89 -30.76
CA ASP A 842 1.26 -12.71 -32.09
C ASP A 842 1.30 -14.02 -32.91
N PRO A 843 0.23 -14.40 -33.64
CA PRO A 843 0.18 -15.64 -34.42
C PRO A 843 1.32 -15.81 -35.44
N SER A 844 1.96 -14.73 -35.91
CA SER A 844 3.12 -14.82 -36.78
C SER A 844 4.41 -15.22 -36.05
N ASN A 845 4.51 -14.93 -34.74
CA ASN A 845 5.64 -15.27 -33.87
C ASN A 845 5.49 -16.63 -33.16
N GLN A 846 4.34 -17.29 -33.29
CA GLN A 846 4.08 -18.62 -32.74
C GLN A 846 4.76 -19.73 -33.57
N PRO A 847 4.91 -20.96 -33.04
CA PRO A 847 5.39 -22.10 -33.81
C PRO A 847 4.55 -22.34 -35.07
N HIS A 848 5.22 -22.45 -36.23
CA HIS A 848 4.61 -22.48 -37.57
C HIS A 848 3.91 -21.18 -38.03
N GLY A 849 4.11 -20.06 -37.32
CA GLY A 849 3.79 -18.72 -37.79
C GLY A 849 4.68 -18.25 -38.95
N ALA A 850 4.40 -17.06 -39.47
CA ALA A 850 5.13 -16.49 -40.62
C ALA A 850 6.54 -15.97 -40.27
N THR A 851 6.80 -15.60 -39.02
CA THR A 851 8.14 -15.25 -38.54
C THR A 851 8.86 -16.50 -38.05
N ARG A 852 9.87 -16.97 -38.78
CA ARG A 852 10.74 -18.04 -38.30
C ARG A 852 11.86 -17.47 -37.44
N TRP A 853 11.95 -17.98 -36.20
CA TRP A 853 12.93 -17.62 -35.19
C TRP A 853 14.00 -18.71 -35.08
N CYS A 854 15.26 -18.37 -35.35
CA CYS A 854 16.40 -19.30 -35.44
C CYS A 854 17.48 -19.00 -34.39
N ALA A 855 18.14 -20.02 -33.86
CA ALA A 855 19.40 -19.81 -33.13
C ALA A 855 20.56 -19.52 -34.11
N GLU A 856 21.65 -18.94 -33.61
CA GLU A 856 22.89 -18.70 -34.38
C GLU A 856 23.43 -19.98 -35.04
N THR A 857 23.32 -21.12 -34.36
CA THR A 857 23.71 -22.44 -34.87
C THR A 857 22.83 -22.98 -36.01
N GLU A 858 21.75 -22.27 -36.36
CA GLU A 858 20.83 -22.60 -37.45
C GLU A 858 21.00 -21.65 -38.66
N PHE A 859 21.96 -20.72 -38.63
CA PHE A 859 22.27 -19.82 -39.75
C PHE A 859 22.74 -20.60 -40.98
N GLY A 860 22.46 -20.08 -42.17
CA GLY A 860 22.69 -20.77 -43.44
C GLY A 860 21.72 -21.94 -43.72
N THR A 861 20.72 -22.17 -42.86
CA THR A 861 19.64 -23.14 -43.13
C THR A 861 18.43 -22.44 -43.74
N SER A 862 17.75 -23.12 -44.69
CA SER A 862 16.58 -22.58 -45.40
C SER A 862 15.53 -22.03 -44.43
N GLY A 863 15.30 -20.70 -44.47
CA GLY A 863 14.39 -19.97 -43.58
C GLY A 863 15.01 -19.39 -42.30
N CYS A 864 16.34 -19.37 -42.18
CA CYS A 864 17.12 -18.62 -41.20
C CYS A 864 18.04 -17.61 -41.91
N PRO A 865 18.59 -16.59 -41.21
CA PRO A 865 19.64 -15.73 -41.77
C PRO A 865 20.86 -16.54 -42.23
N ASP A 866 21.50 -16.14 -43.34
CA ASP A 866 22.82 -16.66 -43.75
C ASP A 866 23.96 -16.04 -42.90
N GLY A 867 23.73 -14.88 -42.27
CA GLY A 867 24.68 -14.21 -41.38
C GLY A 867 24.09 -12.98 -40.68
N TRP A 868 24.92 -12.28 -39.89
CA TRP A 868 24.51 -11.09 -39.10
C TRP A 868 23.96 -9.93 -39.94
N SER A 869 24.42 -9.80 -41.18
CA SER A 869 23.95 -8.84 -42.18
C SER A 869 22.52 -9.06 -42.67
N GLU A 870 21.94 -10.24 -42.42
CA GLU A 870 20.55 -10.56 -42.76
C GLU A 870 19.62 -10.55 -41.54
N VAL A 871 20.13 -10.27 -40.33
CA VAL A 871 19.30 -10.20 -39.13
C VAL A 871 18.48 -8.91 -39.15
N THR A 872 17.15 -9.04 -39.18
CA THR A 872 16.19 -7.92 -39.18
C THR A 872 15.53 -7.70 -37.82
N ALA A 873 15.44 -8.75 -37.01
CA ALA A 873 14.91 -8.70 -35.65
C ALA A 873 15.50 -9.82 -34.78
N LEU A 874 15.49 -9.59 -33.47
CA LEU A 874 15.94 -10.54 -32.45
C LEU A 874 14.87 -10.73 -31.37
N ARG A 875 14.85 -11.92 -30.77
CA ARG A 875 13.91 -12.35 -29.73
C ARG A 875 14.66 -13.00 -28.58
N ILE A 876 14.54 -12.44 -27.38
CA ILE A 876 15.20 -12.90 -26.15
C ILE A 876 14.14 -13.57 -25.27
N LEU A 877 14.38 -14.82 -24.90
CA LEU A 877 13.50 -15.64 -24.06
C LEU A 877 14.19 -15.94 -22.72
N ARG A 878 13.58 -15.60 -21.58
CA ARG A 878 14.10 -15.84 -20.22
C ARG A 878 13.16 -16.73 -19.42
N SER A 879 13.66 -17.89 -18.96
CA SER A 879 12.86 -18.85 -18.18
C SER A 879 12.86 -18.61 -16.67
N SER A 880 13.94 -18.07 -16.10
CA SER A 880 13.97 -17.72 -14.67
C SER A 880 13.18 -16.44 -14.36
N PRO A 881 12.31 -16.45 -13.34
CA PRO A 881 11.47 -15.29 -13.03
C PRO A 881 12.27 -14.01 -12.70
N VAL A 882 11.69 -12.86 -13.02
CA VAL A 882 12.19 -11.54 -12.64
C VAL A 882 11.46 -11.11 -11.38
N ALA A 883 12.16 -11.08 -10.25
CA ALA A 883 11.58 -10.75 -8.94
C ALA A 883 10.99 -9.33 -8.90
N SER A 884 10.03 -9.09 -8.00
CA SER A 884 9.47 -7.75 -7.76
C SER A 884 10.57 -6.71 -7.51
N GLY A 885 10.52 -5.58 -8.22
CA GLY A 885 11.52 -4.51 -8.16
C GLY A 885 12.85 -4.78 -8.88
N ALA A 886 13.03 -5.95 -9.50
CA ALA A 886 14.25 -6.27 -10.25
C ALA A 886 14.18 -5.79 -11.72
N THR A 887 15.33 -5.36 -12.24
CA THR A 887 15.52 -4.98 -13.65
C THR A 887 16.42 -6.01 -14.35
N VAL A 888 16.00 -6.44 -15.54
CA VAL A 888 16.84 -7.17 -16.50
C VAL A 888 17.24 -6.19 -17.61
N SER A 889 18.49 -6.28 -18.10
CA SER A 889 19.03 -5.36 -19.10
C SER A 889 19.83 -6.10 -20.17
N HIS A 890 19.56 -5.81 -21.46
CA HIS A 890 20.26 -6.41 -22.60
C HIS A 890 20.82 -5.33 -23.52
N ARG A 891 22.08 -5.47 -23.96
CA ARG A 891 22.69 -4.55 -24.93
C ARG A 891 22.48 -5.06 -26.36
N VAL A 892 21.94 -4.19 -27.21
CA VAL A 892 21.91 -4.38 -28.68
C VAL A 892 22.89 -3.40 -29.31
N SER A 893 23.74 -3.88 -30.21
CA SER A 893 24.89 -3.16 -30.76
C SER A 893 24.93 -3.37 -32.27
N LEU A 894 24.76 -2.32 -33.06
CA LEU A 894 24.67 -2.38 -34.53
C LEU A 894 25.88 -1.74 -35.21
N ALA A 895 26.36 -2.38 -36.27
CA ALA A 895 27.34 -1.80 -37.18
C ALA A 895 26.61 -1.06 -38.30
N THR A 896 27.13 0.10 -38.70
CA THR A 896 26.56 0.91 -39.78
C THR A 896 27.61 1.17 -40.86
N HIS A 897 27.21 1.01 -42.12
CA HIS A 897 28.10 1.01 -43.27
C HIS A 897 27.62 2.04 -44.30
N GLY A 898 28.44 3.07 -44.57
CA GLY A 898 28.08 4.14 -45.51
C GLY A 898 27.18 5.25 -44.92
N SER A 899 27.11 5.33 -43.59
CA SER A 899 26.39 6.37 -42.84
C SER A 899 26.98 7.76 -43.08
N ARG A 900 26.14 8.80 -43.01
CA ARG A 900 26.50 10.21 -43.24
C ARG A 900 26.20 11.09 -42.02
N ASP A 901 26.69 12.33 -42.02
CA ASP A 901 26.28 13.32 -41.01
C ASP A 901 24.76 13.52 -41.05
N GLY A 902 24.14 13.56 -39.87
CA GLY A 902 22.70 13.75 -39.72
C GLY A 902 21.84 12.49 -39.85
N ASP A 903 22.40 11.35 -40.26
CA ASP A 903 21.67 10.07 -40.33
C ASP A 903 21.09 9.69 -38.96
N ARG A 904 19.90 9.10 -38.95
CA ARG A 904 19.14 8.73 -37.74
C ARG A 904 18.73 7.26 -37.76
N TYR A 905 18.93 6.61 -36.61
CA TYR A 905 18.52 5.23 -36.36
C TYR A 905 17.57 5.22 -35.16
N GLY A 906 16.28 5.05 -35.41
CA GLY A 906 15.25 4.84 -34.37
C GLY A 906 15.06 3.35 -34.12
N ASN A 907 14.88 2.96 -32.86
CA ASN A 907 14.63 1.56 -32.49
C ASN A 907 13.75 1.48 -31.22
N ARG A 908 13.03 0.36 -31.04
CA ARG A 908 12.24 0.00 -29.87
C ARG A 908 12.04 -1.52 -29.78
N PHE A 909 11.72 -2.03 -28.59
CA PHE A 909 11.32 -3.42 -28.40
C PHE A 909 9.89 -3.56 -27.87
N GLY A 910 9.32 -4.75 -28.07
CA GLY A 910 8.13 -5.22 -27.36
C GLY A 910 8.48 -6.27 -26.30
N LEU A 911 7.63 -6.42 -25.30
CA LEU A 911 7.78 -7.36 -24.19
C LEU A 911 6.46 -8.07 -23.88
N ARG A 912 6.58 -9.38 -23.63
CA ARG A 912 5.59 -10.25 -22.99
C ARG A 912 6.19 -10.97 -21.78
N ALA A 913 5.28 -11.45 -20.93
CA ALA A 913 5.53 -12.42 -19.86
C ALA A 913 4.27 -13.30 -19.73
N SER A 914 4.38 -14.53 -19.23
CA SER A 914 3.25 -15.47 -19.15
C SER A 914 2.16 -15.04 -18.17
N ASN A 915 2.50 -14.19 -17.19
CA ASN A 915 1.57 -13.55 -16.24
C ASN A 915 1.25 -12.07 -16.58
N LEU A 916 1.44 -11.64 -17.83
CA LEU A 916 1.22 -10.26 -18.26
C LEU A 916 0.17 -10.16 -19.39
N ALA A 917 -1.02 -9.65 -19.03
CA ALA A 917 -2.19 -9.63 -19.90
C ALA A 917 -2.03 -8.80 -21.20
N LEU A 918 -1.35 -7.66 -21.14
CA LEU A 918 -1.10 -6.77 -22.28
C LEU A 918 0.36 -6.84 -22.73
N PRO A 919 0.67 -6.78 -24.04
CA PRO A 919 2.03 -6.61 -24.52
C PRO A 919 2.45 -5.15 -24.27
N VAL A 920 3.67 -4.93 -23.80
CA VAL A 920 4.20 -3.56 -23.60
C VAL A 920 5.25 -3.29 -24.65
N GLN A 921 5.34 -2.05 -25.13
CA GLN A 921 6.36 -1.63 -26.08
C GLN A 921 7.16 -0.49 -25.45
N SER A 922 8.49 -0.57 -25.50
CA SER A 922 9.38 0.47 -24.97
C SER A 922 9.10 1.81 -25.64
N ASN A 923 9.53 2.90 -25.01
CA ASN A 923 9.73 4.16 -25.72
C ASN A 923 10.56 3.93 -27.01
N PRO A 924 10.34 4.69 -28.09
CA PRO A 924 11.32 4.81 -29.16
C PRO A 924 12.60 5.47 -28.62
N SER A 925 13.74 5.07 -29.16
CA SER A 925 15.04 5.66 -28.83
C SER A 925 15.87 5.82 -30.10
N THR A 926 16.22 7.06 -30.42
CA THR A 926 16.91 7.41 -31.67
C THR A 926 18.37 7.78 -31.41
N VAL A 927 19.28 7.26 -32.25
CA VAL A 927 20.68 7.69 -32.30
C VAL A 927 20.91 8.50 -33.58
N ARG A 928 21.61 9.64 -33.47
CA ARG A 928 22.06 10.45 -34.61
C ARG A 928 23.54 10.21 -34.89
N VAL A 929 23.89 9.94 -36.14
CA VAL A 929 25.29 9.92 -36.60
C VAL A 929 25.75 11.34 -36.90
N VAL A 930 27.00 11.62 -36.55
CA VAL A 930 27.71 12.83 -36.95
C VAL A 930 29.02 12.52 -37.67
N ALA A 931 29.37 13.35 -38.63
CA ALA A 931 30.61 13.28 -39.38
C ALA A 931 31.12 14.70 -39.67
N GLY A 932 32.34 14.79 -40.16
CA GLY A 932 32.87 16.00 -40.79
C GLY A 932 32.87 15.86 -42.31
N ALA A 933 33.20 16.96 -42.97
CA ALA A 933 33.52 16.98 -44.39
C ALA A 933 34.67 17.94 -44.67
N ILE A 934 35.37 17.72 -45.78
CA ILE A 934 36.46 18.57 -46.28
C ILE A 934 36.23 18.92 -47.76
N GLY A 935 36.46 20.18 -48.12
CA GLY A 935 36.51 20.69 -49.49
C GLY A 935 35.50 21.80 -49.79
N ASP A 936 35.89 22.72 -50.67
CA ASP A 936 34.99 23.69 -51.32
C ASP A 936 35.20 23.67 -52.85
N ARG A 937 36.16 24.43 -53.41
CA ARG A 937 36.21 24.69 -54.86
C ARG A 937 37.60 24.56 -55.50
N VAL A 938 37.61 24.18 -56.78
CA VAL A 938 38.78 24.18 -57.66
C VAL A 938 38.50 25.13 -58.82
N TRP A 939 39.34 26.15 -59.03
CA TRP A 939 39.04 27.23 -59.98
C TRP A 939 40.22 27.64 -60.87
N SER A 940 39.88 28.31 -61.97
CA SER A 940 40.82 28.87 -62.92
C SER A 940 41.20 30.29 -62.51
N ASP A 941 42.28 30.43 -61.75
CA ASP A 941 42.91 31.73 -61.52
C ASP A 941 43.43 32.28 -62.86
N ARG A 942 42.84 33.39 -63.29
CA ARG A 942 43.14 34.12 -64.54
C ARG A 942 44.02 35.32 -64.27
N ASN A 943 43.91 35.93 -63.09
CA ASN A 943 44.54 37.21 -62.78
C ASN A 943 45.98 37.01 -62.24
N GLY A 944 46.23 35.88 -61.55
CA GLY A 944 47.49 35.42 -60.97
C GLY A 944 47.76 35.81 -59.52
N ASP A 945 46.77 36.28 -58.76
CA ASP A 945 46.92 36.77 -57.38
C ASP A 945 46.60 35.75 -56.28
N GLY A 946 45.96 34.62 -56.62
CA GLY A 946 45.65 33.54 -55.71
C GLY A 946 44.34 33.65 -54.92
N LEU A 947 43.45 34.59 -55.28
CA LEU A 947 42.12 34.74 -54.71
C LEU A 947 40.99 34.35 -55.69
N GLN A 948 39.83 33.96 -55.16
CA GLN A 948 38.63 33.66 -55.93
C GLN A 948 37.86 34.94 -56.33
N ASP A 949 38.05 35.39 -57.57
CA ASP A 949 37.36 36.55 -58.15
C ASP A 949 35.99 36.20 -58.79
N ASP A 950 35.07 37.17 -58.83
CA ASP A 950 33.67 37.05 -59.28
C ASP A 950 33.52 36.59 -60.76
N ASP A 951 34.54 36.78 -61.61
CA ASP A 951 34.52 36.34 -63.02
C ASP A 951 35.30 35.04 -63.29
N GLU A 952 35.89 34.43 -62.26
CA GLU A 952 36.73 33.24 -62.38
C GLU A 952 35.93 31.92 -62.29
N PRO A 953 36.01 31.06 -63.31
CA PRO A 953 35.20 29.86 -63.40
C PRO A 953 35.81 28.72 -62.59
N GLY A 954 34.95 27.84 -62.09
CA GLY A 954 35.38 26.54 -61.60
C GLY A 954 35.99 25.68 -62.71
N LEU A 955 36.84 24.74 -62.31
CA LEU A 955 37.43 23.75 -63.20
C LEU A 955 36.75 22.40 -62.98
N ALA A 956 35.86 22.05 -63.89
CA ALA A 956 35.05 20.83 -63.83
C ALA A 956 35.82 19.56 -64.22
N GLY A 957 35.50 18.44 -63.56
CA GLY A 957 36.08 17.12 -63.86
C GLY A 957 37.53 16.92 -63.43
N VAL A 958 38.10 17.84 -62.63
CA VAL A 958 39.46 17.73 -62.08
C VAL A 958 39.49 16.62 -61.03
N PRO A 959 40.39 15.63 -61.12
CA PRO A 959 40.50 14.58 -60.13
C PRO A 959 40.98 15.12 -58.77
N VAL A 960 40.24 14.76 -57.72
CA VAL A 960 40.57 15.08 -56.32
C VAL A 960 40.69 13.81 -55.49
N ALA A 961 41.60 13.80 -54.52
CA ALA A 961 41.76 12.74 -53.56
C ALA A 961 41.96 13.30 -52.15
N ILE A 962 41.51 12.59 -51.13
CA ILE A 962 41.81 12.89 -49.72
C ILE A 962 42.51 11.70 -49.09
N THR A 963 43.62 11.97 -48.39
CA THR A 963 44.39 10.96 -47.67
C THR A 963 44.67 11.39 -46.23
N GLY A 964 44.81 10.44 -45.31
CA GLY A 964 45.03 10.79 -43.89
C GLY A 964 44.84 9.62 -42.92
N GLN A 965 44.66 9.94 -41.65
CA GLN A 965 44.29 8.99 -40.59
C GLN A 965 43.16 9.53 -39.72
N ASP A 966 42.20 8.67 -39.37
CA ASP A 966 41.11 9.00 -38.44
C ASP A 966 41.52 8.93 -36.96
N ASP A 967 40.59 9.27 -36.06
CA ASP A 967 40.71 9.18 -34.60
C ASP A 967 40.91 7.76 -34.02
N ARG A 968 41.00 6.74 -34.88
CA ARG A 968 41.34 5.35 -34.55
C ARG A 968 42.69 4.92 -35.16
N GLY A 969 43.34 5.76 -35.97
CA GLY A 969 44.54 5.43 -36.73
C GLY A 969 44.26 4.65 -38.03
N THR A 970 43.02 4.60 -38.49
CA THR A 970 42.63 3.98 -39.77
C THR A 970 43.07 4.88 -40.92
N PRO A 971 43.82 4.37 -41.92
CA PRO A 971 44.18 5.17 -43.09
C PRO A 971 42.95 5.41 -43.98
N VAL A 972 42.86 6.63 -44.52
CA VAL A 972 41.82 7.03 -45.49
C VAL A 972 42.46 7.29 -46.86
N ASP A 973 41.79 6.83 -47.92
CA ASP A 973 42.00 7.18 -49.34
C ASP A 973 40.59 7.23 -49.97
N GLN A 974 40.04 8.43 -50.16
CA GLN A 974 38.83 8.64 -50.96
C GLN A 974 39.16 9.49 -52.18
N ARG A 975 38.38 9.35 -53.26
CA ARG A 975 38.63 10.03 -54.54
C ARG A 975 37.32 10.47 -55.19
N GLY A 976 37.38 11.60 -55.88
CA GLY A 976 36.27 12.19 -56.62
C GLY A 976 36.76 12.98 -57.83
N THR A 977 35.84 13.72 -58.44
CA THR A 977 36.11 14.71 -59.47
C THR A 977 35.21 15.92 -59.22
N THR A 978 35.70 17.12 -59.50
CA THR A 978 34.95 18.37 -59.31
C THR A 978 33.69 18.44 -60.20
N GLY A 979 32.66 19.13 -59.70
CA GLY A 979 31.39 19.40 -60.39
C GLY A 979 31.51 20.50 -61.46
N GLU A 980 30.38 20.87 -62.08
CA GLU A 980 30.38 21.82 -63.22
C GLU A 980 30.86 23.23 -62.83
N ASP A 981 30.68 23.64 -61.57
CA ASP A 981 31.10 24.95 -61.03
C ASP A 981 32.43 24.88 -60.26
N GLY A 982 33.16 23.76 -60.39
CA GLY A 982 34.46 23.50 -59.74
C GLY A 982 34.36 22.93 -58.32
N ASP A 983 33.15 22.72 -57.82
CA ASP A 983 32.82 22.24 -56.48
C ASP A 983 33.34 20.82 -56.21
N TYR A 984 33.84 20.55 -55.00
CA TYR A 984 34.14 19.19 -54.53
C TYR A 984 33.99 19.06 -53.01
N ARG A 985 33.67 17.85 -52.55
CA ARG A 985 33.45 17.60 -51.13
C ARG A 985 33.67 16.12 -50.76
N PHE A 986 34.37 15.90 -49.65
CA PHE A 986 34.55 14.58 -49.03
C PHE A 986 33.73 14.51 -47.73
N ASP A 987 32.53 13.94 -47.79
CA ASP A 987 31.64 13.73 -46.64
C ASP A 987 31.95 12.43 -45.86
N GLY A 988 31.37 12.32 -44.66
CA GLY A 988 31.42 11.09 -43.86
C GLY A 988 32.76 10.88 -43.15
N LEU A 989 33.58 11.93 -43.05
CA LEU A 989 34.88 11.88 -42.40
C LEU A 989 34.71 11.80 -40.88
N ARG A 990 35.62 11.07 -40.25
CA ARG A 990 35.76 11.05 -38.79
C ARG A 990 36.60 12.27 -38.35
N PRO A 991 36.66 12.58 -37.05
CA PRO A 991 37.77 13.38 -36.52
C PRO A 991 39.10 12.71 -36.91
N GLY A 992 40.14 13.49 -37.20
CA GLY A 992 41.40 13.00 -37.76
C GLY A 992 42.15 14.04 -38.57
N ALA A 993 43.35 13.67 -39.03
CA ALA A 993 44.25 14.53 -39.77
C ALA A 993 44.30 14.09 -41.25
N TYR A 994 43.97 15.02 -42.15
CA TYR A 994 43.77 14.75 -43.59
C TYR A 994 44.54 15.73 -44.47
N ARG A 995 44.84 15.34 -45.71
CA ARG A 995 45.33 16.22 -46.78
C ARG A 995 44.52 15.97 -48.04
N VAL A 996 44.09 17.03 -48.72
CA VAL A 996 43.54 16.95 -50.06
C VAL A 996 44.68 17.03 -51.07
N HIS A 997 44.56 16.30 -52.17
CA HIS A 997 45.42 16.37 -53.33
C HIS A 997 44.55 16.56 -54.57
N VAL A 998 44.73 17.69 -55.26
CA VAL A 998 44.05 18.07 -56.48
C VAL A 998 45.01 17.85 -57.65
N THR A 999 44.63 17.00 -58.61
CA THR A 999 45.49 16.69 -59.76
C THR A 999 45.59 17.92 -60.66
N VAL A 1000 46.79 18.51 -60.73
CA VAL A 1000 47.11 19.69 -61.55
C VAL A 1000 46.62 19.50 -63.00
N PRO A 1001 45.71 20.36 -63.52
CA PRO A 1001 45.19 20.23 -64.88
C PRO A 1001 46.25 20.50 -65.97
N GLU A 1002 46.15 19.81 -67.11
CA GLU A 1002 47.13 19.91 -68.21
C GLU A 1002 47.24 21.34 -68.76
N GLY A 1003 48.44 21.94 -68.66
CA GLY A 1003 48.73 23.31 -69.11
C GLY A 1003 48.45 24.41 -68.07
N LEU A 1004 48.07 24.05 -66.85
CA LEU A 1004 48.01 24.94 -65.69
C LEU A 1004 49.07 24.55 -64.64
N ARG A 1005 49.32 25.45 -63.69
CA ARG A 1005 50.06 25.20 -62.44
C ARG A 1005 49.29 25.77 -61.25
N PRO A 1006 49.54 25.32 -60.01
CA PRO A 1006 49.00 25.97 -58.80
C PRO A 1006 49.33 27.47 -58.77
N THR A 1007 48.43 28.26 -58.16
CA THR A 1007 48.60 29.71 -57.99
C THR A 1007 49.28 30.07 -56.65
N ILE A 1008 49.20 31.33 -56.22
CA ILE A 1008 49.71 31.81 -54.93
C ILE A 1008 48.93 31.17 -53.79
N ARG A 1009 49.60 30.26 -53.07
CA ARG A 1009 49.06 29.62 -51.86
C ARG A 1009 48.94 30.63 -50.72
N HIS A 1010 47.81 30.62 -50.00
CA HIS A 1010 47.51 31.52 -48.88
C HIS A 1010 47.70 33.02 -49.19
N ALA A 1011 47.00 33.48 -50.23
CA ALA A 1011 46.87 34.89 -50.58
C ALA A 1011 45.88 35.61 -49.65
N GLY A 1012 46.15 36.88 -49.32
CA GLY A 1012 45.24 37.71 -48.52
C GLY A 1012 45.11 37.31 -47.04
N ASP A 1013 43.99 37.69 -46.43
CA ASP A 1013 43.62 37.43 -45.02
C ASP A 1013 42.30 36.60 -44.91
N GLU A 1014 41.61 36.32 -46.01
CA GLU A 1014 40.29 35.67 -46.03
C GLU A 1014 40.43 34.21 -46.50
N ALA A 1015 40.64 33.32 -45.52
CA ALA A 1015 40.94 31.89 -45.68
C ALA A 1015 39.78 31.03 -46.23
N ALA A 1016 38.90 31.60 -47.06
CA ALA A 1016 37.75 30.97 -47.72
C ALA A 1016 37.63 31.42 -49.19
N LEU A 1017 38.69 32.05 -49.70
CA LEU A 1017 38.83 32.58 -51.05
C LEU A 1017 40.25 32.42 -51.58
N ASP A 1018 41.22 31.99 -50.76
CA ASP A 1018 42.60 31.71 -51.15
C ASP A 1018 42.76 30.29 -51.71
N SER A 1019 44.01 29.88 -51.98
CA SER A 1019 44.36 28.53 -52.43
C SER A 1019 45.18 27.80 -51.38
N ASP A 1020 44.77 26.58 -51.01
CA ASP A 1020 45.40 25.74 -49.98
C ASP A 1020 46.48 24.81 -50.50
N VAL A 1021 46.58 24.62 -51.82
CA VAL A 1021 47.47 23.63 -52.43
C VAL A 1021 48.90 24.14 -52.66
N ASP A 1022 49.88 23.24 -52.50
CA ASP A 1022 51.29 23.44 -52.84
C ASP A 1022 51.60 23.20 -54.33
N GLU A 1023 52.88 23.26 -54.72
CA GLU A 1023 53.35 23.06 -56.11
C GLU A 1023 52.99 21.67 -56.67
N ASP A 1024 52.82 20.65 -55.81
CA ASP A 1024 52.39 19.29 -56.18
C ASP A 1024 50.85 19.12 -56.08
N GLY A 1025 50.09 20.21 -55.87
CA GLY A 1025 48.63 20.20 -55.78
C GLY A 1025 48.08 19.70 -54.44
N THR A 1026 48.86 19.73 -53.36
CA THR A 1026 48.53 19.09 -52.07
C THR A 1026 48.38 20.10 -50.93
N THR A 1027 47.39 19.91 -50.06
CA THR A 1027 47.16 20.80 -48.90
C THR A 1027 48.05 20.46 -47.71
N ASP A 1028 48.17 21.40 -46.76
CA ASP A 1028 48.61 21.09 -45.39
C ASP A 1028 47.59 20.20 -44.63
N PRO A 1029 47.94 19.69 -43.43
CA PRO A 1029 47.06 18.83 -42.65
C PRO A 1029 45.83 19.61 -42.15
N VAL A 1030 44.66 19.21 -42.64
CA VAL A 1030 43.34 19.64 -42.17
C VAL A 1030 42.94 18.75 -40.99
N GLU A 1031 42.68 19.35 -39.83
CA GLU A 1031 42.42 18.65 -38.56
C GLU A 1031 40.92 18.68 -38.21
N LEU A 1032 40.22 17.58 -38.44
CA LEU A 1032 38.82 17.43 -38.04
C LEU A 1032 38.74 17.02 -36.56
N THR A 1033 37.92 17.73 -35.78
CA THR A 1033 37.82 17.55 -34.32
C THR A 1033 36.38 17.31 -33.87
N ARG A 1034 36.22 16.63 -32.73
CA ARG A 1034 34.91 16.41 -32.09
C ARG A 1034 34.41 17.73 -31.49
N ARG A 1035 33.23 18.19 -31.91
CA ARG A 1035 32.54 19.34 -31.31
C ARG A 1035 31.64 18.86 -30.17
N SER A 1036 31.79 19.45 -28.99
CA SER A 1036 31.04 19.06 -27.80
C SER A 1036 30.59 20.29 -27.01
N GLU A 1037 29.41 20.21 -26.39
CA GLU A 1037 28.84 21.31 -25.59
C GLU A 1037 28.71 20.95 -24.09
N PRO A 1038 28.83 21.93 -23.17
CA PRO A 1038 28.80 21.67 -21.72
C PRO A 1038 27.44 21.14 -21.25
N GLY A 1039 27.38 19.84 -20.95
CA GLY A 1039 26.18 19.16 -20.45
C GLY A 1039 25.49 18.28 -21.49
N GLU A 1040 25.66 18.56 -22.78
CA GLU A 1040 25.03 17.77 -23.87
C GLU A 1040 25.99 16.73 -24.48
N GLY A 1041 27.30 16.89 -24.32
CA GLY A 1041 28.29 15.93 -24.83
C GLY A 1041 28.64 16.18 -26.29
N LEU A 1042 28.81 15.13 -27.09
CA LEU A 1042 29.15 15.21 -28.51
C LEU A 1042 27.98 15.77 -29.32
N VAL A 1043 28.14 16.93 -29.96
CA VAL A 1043 27.08 17.55 -30.80
C VAL A 1043 27.35 17.39 -32.31
N GLY A 1044 28.61 17.20 -32.71
CA GLY A 1044 29.03 17.05 -34.10
C GLY A 1044 30.54 16.81 -34.27
N VAL A 1045 31.00 16.79 -35.52
CA VAL A 1045 32.42 16.97 -35.89
C VAL A 1045 32.57 18.37 -36.51
N THR A 1046 33.79 18.92 -36.57
CA THR A 1046 34.06 20.10 -37.43
C THR A 1046 33.88 19.74 -38.90
N HIS A 1047 33.63 20.76 -39.71
CA HIS A 1047 33.63 20.69 -41.16
C HIS A 1047 34.61 21.76 -41.64
N ASP A 1048 35.35 21.46 -42.69
CA ASP A 1048 36.30 22.38 -43.30
C ASP A 1048 35.90 22.59 -44.76
N VAL A 1049 35.17 23.68 -45.00
CA VAL A 1049 34.54 24.01 -46.29
C VAL A 1049 35.11 25.32 -46.82
N THR A 1050 36.43 25.40 -46.70
CA THR A 1050 37.30 26.50 -47.10
C THR A 1050 38.66 25.89 -47.45
N ILE A 1051 38.62 24.86 -48.30
CA ILE A 1051 39.80 24.11 -48.74
C ILE A 1051 39.77 24.07 -50.26
N ASP A 1052 40.61 24.91 -50.85
CA ASP A 1052 40.41 25.41 -52.20
C ASP A 1052 41.69 25.31 -53.05
N ALA A 1053 41.54 25.23 -54.38
CA ALA A 1053 42.69 25.05 -55.29
C ALA A 1053 42.59 25.89 -56.57
N GLY A 1054 43.39 26.95 -56.62
CA GLY A 1054 43.46 27.87 -57.75
C GLY A 1054 44.56 27.48 -58.74
N PHE A 1055 44.24 27.50 -60.04
CA PHE A 1055 45.16 27.09 -61.10
C PHE A 1055 45.29 28.12 -62.22
N VAL A 1056 46.53 28.53 -62.50
CA VAL A 1056 46.89 29.58 -63.47
C VAL A 1056 47.70 29.01 -64.64
N ALA A 1057 47.50 29.55 -65.85
CA ALA A 1057 48.05 28.98 -67.09
C ALA A 1057 49.60 28.99 -67.17
N GLU A 1058 50.19 27.91 -67.71
CA GLU A 1058 51.61 27.81 -68.03
C GLU A 1058 51.96 28.61 -69.30
N ASN A 1059 52.45 29.84 -69.11
CA ASN A 1059 53.04 30.62 -70.19
C ASN A 1059 54.46 30.10 -70.51
N GLY A 1060 54.66 29.68 -71.76
CA GLY A 1060 55.97 29.24 -72.26
C GLY A 1060 56.88 30.40 -72.67
N ASP A 1061 58.15 30.33 -72.27
CA ASP A 1061 59.20 31.36 -72.42
C ASP A 1061 59.08 32.59 -71.47
N GLY A 1062 60.18 33.27 -71.08
CA GLY A 1062 61.56 32.99 -71.47
C GLY A 1062 62.62 34.04 -71.07
N SER A 1063 63.24 33.86 -69.89
CA SER A 1063 64.53 34.43 -69.44
C SER A 1063 64.66 35.94 -69.16
N ASP A 1064 65.59 36.24 -68.22
CA ASP A 1064 66.14 37.54 -67.79
C ASP A 1064 65.14 38.62 -67.28
N GLY A 1065 65.53 39.48 -66.33
CA GLY A 1065 66.80 39.57 -65.60
C GLY A 1065 66.80 40.82 -64.71
N GLY A 1066 67.15 40.68 -63.43
CA GLY A 1066 67.00 41.75 -62.45
C GLY A 1066 68.06 42.85 -62.51
N ASP A 1067 67.72 43.99 -61.90
CA ASP A 1067 68.68 45.00 -61.42
C ASP A 1067 68.15 45.58 -60.09
N GLY A 1068 69.02 46.19 -59.29
CA GLY A 1068 68.68 46.76 -57.99
C GLY A 1068 69.63 47.89 -57.58
N GLY A 1069 69.06 49.05 -57.23
CA GLY A 1069 69.85 50.26 -56.98
C GLY A 1069 69.14 51.34 -56.16
N ASP A 1070 69.61 51.48 -54.92
CA ASP A 1070 69.69 52.68 -54.06
C ASP A 1070 70.07 53.96 -54.87
N PRO A 1071 69.72 55.22 -54.47
CA PRO A 1071 70.32 55.84 -53.26
C PRO A 1071 69.49 56.92 -52.51
N ASP A 1072 69.81 57.19 -51.23
CA ASP A 1072 70.79 58.25 -50.84
C ASP A 1072 70.94 58.39 -49.29
N ALA A 1073 72.00 59.05 -48.81
CA ALA A 1073 72.55 58.88 -47.46
C ALA A 1073 72.44 60.09 -46.49
N GLY A 1074 72.59 59.83 -45.18
CA GLY A 1074 72.62 60.85 -44.12
C GLY A 1074 73.42 60.46 -42.86
N VAL A 1075 74.51 61.19 -42.59
CA VAL A 1075 75.46 61.02 -41.44
C VAL A 1075 74.93 61.77 -40.19
N GLY A 1076 75.16 61.41 -38.90
CA GLY A 1076 75.82 60.26 -38.23
C GLY A 1076 76.41 60.63 -36.83
N VAL A 1077 76.91 59.66 -36.03
CA VAL A 1077 77.92 59.80 -34.91
C VAL A 1077 77.47 60.42 -33.55
N PRO A 1078 77.87 59.94 -32.32
CA PRO A 1078 78.37 58.61 -31.85
C PRO A 1078 77.95 58.14 -30.39
N ASP A 1079 78.59 57.05 -29.90
CA ASP A 1079 78.89 56.64 -28.49
C ASP A 1079 77.79 56.04 -27.56
N THR A 1080 78.02 54.99 -26.72
CA THR A 1080 79.19 54.07 -26.53
C THR A 1080 78.82 52.70 -25.90
N GLY A 1081 79.40 51.59 -26.39
CA GLY A 1081 79.81 50.35 -25.66
C GLY A 1081 78.77 49.41 -24.96
N GLY A 1082 78.94 48.07 -24.92
CA GLY A 1082 79.88 47.17 -25.65
C GLY A 1082 80.01 45.74 -25.06
N GLN A 1083 80.24 44.72 -25.92
CA GLN A 1083 80.73 43.31 -25.70
C GLN A 1083 80.03 42.39 -24.64
N GLY A 1084 79.97 41.05 -24.71
CA GLY A 1084 80.44 39.99 -25.64
C GLY A 1084 80.46 38.62 -24.90
N THR A 1085 80.67 37.40 -25.46
CA THR A 1085 80.76 36.88 -26.85
C THR A 1085 80.91 35.33 -26.84
N GLY A 1086 80.18 34.58 -27.68
CA GLY A 1086 80.35 33.12 -27.95
C GLY A 1086 79.60 32.16 -27.00
N SER A 1087 79.40 30.85 -27.25
CA SER A 1087 79.47 29.94 -28.43
C SER A 1087 79.68 28.51 -27.87
N GLY A 1088 78.87 27.51 -28.24
CA GLY A 1088 79.08 26.12 -27.74
C GLY A 1088 78.17 25.06 -28.38
N THR A 1089 78.68 23.84 -28.50
CA THR A 1089 77.98 22.66 -29.05
C THR A 1089 77.33 21.82 -27.94
N GLY A 1090 76.37 20.96 -28.29
CA GLY A 1090 75.68 20.10 -27.33
C GLY A 1090 76.45 18.84 -26.91
N SER A 1091 76.16 18.37 -25.70
CA SER A 1091 76.38 17.01 -25.17
C SER A 1091 75.52 16.86 -23.90
N GLY A 1092 75.20 15.62 -23.50
CA GLY A 1092 74.32 15.38 -22.34
C GLY A 1092 75.02 15.33 -20.97
N SER A 1093 74.17 15.16 -19.94
CA SER A 1093 74.43 14.61 -18.59
C SER A 1093 75.32 15.37 -17.58
N ASP A 1094 74.68 15.63 -16.43
CA ASP A 1094 75.14 15.39 -15.05
C ASP A 1094 76.05 16.39 -14.29
N SER A 1095 75.40 17.10 -13.37
CA SER A 1095 75.84 17.45 -11.99
C SER A 1095 74.56 17.70 -11.16
N ASP A 1096 74.46 17.51 -9.84
CA ASP A 1096 75.48 17.51 -8.78
C ASP A 1096 75.12 16.53 -7.62
N SER A 1097 76.05 16.38 -6.67
CA SER A 1097 76.10 15.66 -5.38
C SER A 1097 74.81 15.55 -4.52
N GLY A 1098 74.66 14.57 -3.60
CA GLY A 1098 75.60 13.61 -2.97
C GLY A 1098 75.65 13.79 -1.43
N PRO A 1099 76.23 12.91 -0.58
CA PRO A 1099 76.83 11.56 -0.75
C PRO A 1099 75.86 10.42 -0.30
N GLY A 1100 76.14 9.09 -0.25
CA GLY A 1100 77.37 8.27 -0.26
C GLY A 1100 77.75 7.74 1.15
N PRO A 1101 78.37 6.53 1.37
CA PRO A 1101 78.91 5.55 0.39
C PRO A 1101 78.67 4.02 0.69
N THR A 1102 79.16 3.14 -0.22
CA THR A 1102 79.56 1.69 -0.05
C THR A 1102 78.52 0.59 0.32
N ALA A 1103 78.61 -0.68 -0.14
CA ALA A 1103 79.29 -1.31 -1.29
C ALA A 1103 78.91 -2.83 -1.49
N GLY A 1104 78.69 -3.28 -2.74
CA GLY A 1104 78.78 -4.69 -3.23
C GLY A 1104 77.73 -5.73 -2.78
N GLN A 1105 77.56 -6.90 -3.42
CA GLN A 1105 77.93 -7.35 -4.78
C GLN A 1105 77.17 -8.66 -5.18
N ASP A 1106 77.03 -8.90 -6.49
CA ASP A 1106 76.75 -10.17 -7.24
C ASP A 1106 75.51 -11.09 -7.02
N ASP A 1107 74.90 -11.43 -8.16
CA ASP A 1107 74.30 -12.70 -8.63
C ASP A 1107 73.40 -13.63 -7.77
N GLY A 1108 72.28 -14.05 -8.38
CA GLY A 1108 72.11 -15.50 -8.66
C GLY A 1108 70.84 -16.25 -8.21
N ALA A 1109 69.91 -16.46 -9.15
CA ALA A 1109 69.12 -17.69 -9.37
C ALA A 1109 68.32 -18.40 -8.21
N SER A 1110 66.99 -18.30 -8.32
CA SER A 1110 66.03 -19.43 -8.45
C SER A 1110 65.73 -20.43 -7.29
N ARG A 1111 64.47 -20.94 -7.31
CA ARG A 1111 63.91 -22.21 -6.78
C ARG A 1111 63.35 -22.35 -5.34
N ILE A 1112 62.06 -22.72 -5.34
CA ILE A 1112 61.42 -23.86 -4.63
C ILE A 1112 60.95 -23.71 -3.15
N SER A 1113 59.61 -23.72 -3.01
CA SER A 1113 58.77 -24.41 -2.00
C SER A 1113 58.85 -24.04 -0.50
N GLY A 1114 57.75 -24.27 0.22
CA GLY A 1114 57.77 -24.49 1.67
C GLY A 1114 56.60 -23.88 2.46
N SER A 1115 55.55 -24.65 2.73
CA SER A 1115 54.49 -24.28 3.68
C SER A 1115 54.86 -24.66 5.12
N ARG A 1116 54.47 -23.86 6.14
CA ARG A 1116 53.96 -24.30 7.47
C ARG A 1116 53.64 -23.20 8.50
N LEU A 1117 52.38 -23.19 8.95
CA LEU A 1117 51.89 -23.26 10.35
C LEU A 1117 52.62 -22.54 11.53
N ALA A 1118 51.91 -21.54 12.09
CA ALA A 1118 51.28 -21.55 13.45
C ALA A 1118 52.05 -21.22 14.76
N PHE A 1119 51.23 -20.85 15.79
CA PHE A 1119 51.47 -20.83 17.26
C PHE A 1119 52.36 -19.69 17.87
N THR A 1120 52.17 -19.15 19.09
CA THR A 1120 51.06 -19.12 20.12
C THR A 1120 51.40 -18.14 21.28
N GLY A 1121 50.40 -17.77 22.10
CA GLY A 1121 50.57 -17.33 23.51
C GLY A 1121 49.50 -16.30 23.95
N ALA A 1122 48.51 -16.53 24.84
CA ALA A 1122 48.42 -17.20 26.16
C ALA A 1122 48.90 -16.31 27.33
N GLU A 1123 48.29 -16.30 28.53
CA GLU A 1123 46.97 -16.82 29.01
C GLU A 1123 46.44 -15.78 30.06
N ILE A 1124 45.56 -15.95 31.06
CA ILE A 1124 44.91 -17.03 31.84
C ILE A 1124 43.44 -16.53 32.05
N GLY A 1125 42.32 -17.28 32.16
CA GLY A 1125 42.03 -18.55 32.86
C GLY A 1125 41.54 -18.25 34.30
N THR A 1126 40.66 -19.00 34.99
CA THR A 1126 39.94 -20.28 34.77
C THR A 1126 38.60 -20.19 35.57
N ALA A 1127 37.68 -21.17 35.73
CA ALA A 1127 37.73 -22.64 35.61
C ALA A 1127 36.36 -23.28 35.22
N ALA A 1128 35.92 -24.32 35.94
CA ALA A 1128 34.85 -25.28 35.59
C ALA A 1128 34.32 -25.96 36.89
N VAL A 1129 33.40 -26.95 36.95
CA VAL A 1129 32.75 -27.87 35.97
C VAL A 1129 31.25 -28.04 36.39
N VAL A 1130 30.37 -29.00 36.04
CA VAL A 1130 30.32 -30.39 35.48
C VAL A 1130 29.00 -30.46 34.65
N GLY A 1131 28.77 -31.27 33.61
CA GLY A 1131 29.50 -32.36 32.93
C GLY A 1131 28.59 -33.03 31.87
N LEU A 1132 28.70 -34.35 31.61
CA LEU A 1132 27.99 -35.06 30.54
C LEU A 1132 27.81 -36.58 30.87
N GLY A 1133 26.77 -37.29 30.38
CA GLY A 1133 26.52 -38.70 30.79
C GLY A 1133 25.43 -39.57 30.08
N LEU A 1134 25.46 -39.66 28.75
CA LEU A 1134 24.96 -40.73 27.82
C LEU A 1134 23.91 -41.83 28.20
N LEU A 1135 23.01 -42.07 27.22
CA LEU A 1135 22.42 -43.36 26.73
C LEU A 1135 21.36 -44.17 27.52
N LEU A 1136 20.15 -44.33 26.93
CA LEU A 1136 19.71 -45.60 26.30
C LEU A 1136 18.40 -45.51 25.46
N ALA A 1137 18.29 -46.41 24.48
CA ALA A 1137 17.42 -46.41 23.29
C ALA A 1137 15.92 -46.80 23.45
N GLY A 1138 15.14 -46.66 22.37
CA GLY A 1138 14.08 -47.63 22.03
C GLY A 1138 12.84 -47.12 21.27
N LEU A 1139 12.69 -47.44 19.98
CA LEU A 1139 11.50 -47.12 19.17
C LEU A 1139 10.82 -48.42 18.66
N THR A 1140 9.63 -48.74 19.20
CA THR A 1140 8.58 -49.68 18.71
C THR A 1140 8.92 -51.14 18.33
N VAL A 1141 8.18 -52.09 18.92
CA VAL A 1141 7.88 -53.42 18.35
C VAL A 1141 6.38 -53.72 18.55
N LEU A 1142 5.75 -54.44 17.61
CA LEU A 1142 4.31 -54.73 17.55
C LEU A 1142 3.97 -56.23 17.71
N PHE A 1143 2.67 -56.53 17.91
CA PHE A 1143 2.05 -57.86 18.13
C PHE A 1143 2.30 -58.50 19.51
N ARG A 1144 1.41 -59.34 20.07
CA ARG A 1144 0.34 -60.17 19.45
C ARG A 1144 -0.89 -60.37 20.38
N ARG A 1145 -2.09 -60.56 19.82
CA ARG A 1145 -3.39 -60.72 20.54
C ARG A 1145 -3.61 -62.09 21.22
N ARG A 1146 -4.25 -62.10 22.40
CA ARG A 1146 -5.28 -63.05 22.95
C ARG A 1146 -5.78 -62.44 24.30
N ARG A 1147 -7.03 -62.03 24.58
CA ARG A 1147 -8.42 -62.52 24.33
C ARG A 1147 -8.89 -63.60 25.34
N ILE A 1148 -9.66 -63.21 26.38
CA ILE A 1148 -10.94 -63.82 26.89
C ILE A 1148 -11.31 -63.41 28.36
N GLN A 1149 -12.39 -62.61 28.48
CA GLN A 1149 -13.54 -62.65 29.44
C GLN A 1149 -13.46 -62.58 30.99
N ARG A 1150 -14.44 -61.80 31.54
CA ARG A 1150 -15.17 -61.87 32.85
C ARG A 1150 -14.38 -61.51 34.12
N ALA A 1151 -14.96 -60.89 35.16
CA ALA A 1151 -16.22 -60.12 35.39
C ALA A 1151 -15.93 -59.18 36.62
N SER A 1152 -16.71 -58.21 37.10
CA SER A 1152 -18.17 -57.99 37.19
C SER A 1152 -18.38 -56.47 37.50
N ASP A 1153 -19.33 -55.77 36.88
CA ASP A 1153 -20.65 -55.39 37.44
C ASP A 1153 -20.62 -54.41 38.65
N ARG A 1154 -21.25 -53.24 38.46
CA ARG A 1154 -21.60 -52.15 39.42
C ARG A 1154 -20.47 -51.23 39.92
N GLY A 1155 -20.84 -49.96 40.06
CA GLY A 1155 -20.02 -48.80 40.44
C GLY A 1155 -20.70 -47.54 39.93
#